data_AF-C4Y3R9-F1
#
_entry.id   AF-C4Y3R9-F1
#
_cell.length_a   1.000
_cell.length_b   1.000
_cell.length_c   1.000
_cell.angle_alpha   90.00
_cell.angle_beta   90.00
_cell.angle_gamma   90.00
#
_symmetry.space_group_name_H-M   'P 1'
#
loop_
_entity.id
_entity.type
_entity.pdbx_description
1 polymer ?
#
loop_
_entity_poly.entity_id
_entity_poly.type
_entity_poly.pdbx_seq_one_letter_code
_entity_poly.pdbx_strand_id
1 'polypeptide(L)'
;MYVLIERLNMHVVGARTSSALCTSHASFHVPQTLRRFLFSSNQMSQDPTGTKRVWSASQEGAHSLPVASQGLSSQVELTASQQQLLKKVKRPNGTEEPSVFEKELLDMTQEAQGIQESRQVWTRPPLPADYTEKDISFQQLDAEEANNGDSTAARFFGVTEEGHSVLCNVTGFLHYFYVPVPKGFMRDSHLARFTSHMKENYYGIHDIEIVLKESIWGFNNNMKTPFFKVVVKNAREITKIRGAFERGEISFENFFPQNNVTYDNINYLLRMMIDCKITGMSWITLPKGAYTLVAPELKVSTCQVECSIDYKDLVSHAPEGEWLKMAPLRIMSFDIECAGRKGVFPEAQLDPVIQIANVISKHGESRPFVRNVFTVNTCSPIIGSEIFSHAKEEDMLMAWRKFVVKADPDVLIGYNTSNFDLPYLLDRAKALGLPKFPYFGRMFNIKQEAKDAVFSSRAYGTRENKVVNIDGRMQLDLLQFIQREYKLRSYTLNSVSAHFLGEQKEDVQHSIITDLQEGTAETRRRLAVYCLKDAYLPLRLLEKLMCLVNYTEMARVTGVPFSYLLARGQQIKVISQLFRKCLEENIVVPNMRSEGSNEEYEGATVIEPIRGYYDVPIATLDFSSLYPSIMMAHNLCYTTLLNKQSIKAFQFDRG
;
A
#
# COMPACT_ATOMS: atom_id res chain seq x y z
N MET A 1 -13.44 -13.39 14.50
CA MET A 1 -13.21 -11.98 14.10
C MET A 1 -14.53 -11.25 13.93
N TYR A 2 -15.37 -11.60 12.94
CA TYR A 2 -16.69 -10.98 12.73
C TYR A 2 -17.62 -10.99 13.96
N VAL A 3 -17.56 -12.07 14.75
CA VAL A 3 -18.30 -12.20 16.01
C VAL A 3 -17.78 -11.29 17.13
N LEU A 4 -16.47 -11.05 17.19
CA LEU A 4 -15.89 -10.06 18.12
C LEU A 4 -16.31 -8.64 17.70
N ILE A 5 -16.54 -8.41 16.40
CA ILE A 5 -17.05 -7.15 15.84
C ILE A 5 -18.54 -6.97 16.22
N GLU A 6 -19.37 -8.01 16.22
CA GLU A 6 -20.78 -7.90 16.64
C GLU A 6 -20.99 -7.72 18.14
N ARG A 7 -20.12 -8.29 19.01
CA ARG A 7 -20.19 -8.06 20.46
C ARG A 7 -20.15 -6.56 20.82
N LEU A 8 -19.51 -5.74 19.98
CA LEU A 8 -19.41 -4.28 20.10
C LEU A 8 -20.61 -3.54 19.48
N ASN A 9 -21.22 -4.08 18.41
CA ASN A 9 -22.38 -3.44 17.78
C ASN A 9 -23.67 -3.56 18.61
N MET A 10 -23.77 -4.51 19.54
CA MET A 10 -24.91 -4.56 20.48
C MET A 10 -24.99 -3.34 21.42
N HIS A 11 -23.92 -2.55 21.58
CA HIS A 11 -23.95 -1.31 22.35
C HIS A 11 -24.15 -0.03 21.52
N VAL A 12 -24.18 -0.12 20.19
CA VAL A 12 -24.32 1.04 19.28
C VAL A 12 -25.68 1.06 18.57
N VAL A 13 -26.50 0.00 18.66
CA VAL A 13 -27.91 0.03 18.23
C VAL A 13 -28.80 0.61 19.33
N GLY A 14 -28.51 1.86 19.69
CA GLY A 14 -29.25 2.66 20.67
C GLY A 14 -29.54 4.08 20.18
N ALA A 15 -29.55 4.31 18.87
CA ALA A 15 -30.00 5.59 18.29
C ALA A 15 -30.30 5.43 16.79
N ARG A 16 -31.52 4.99 16.46
CA ARG A 16 -32.30 5.46 15.30
C ARG A 16 -33.72 4.90 15.39
N THR A 17 -34.65 5.82 15.54
CA THR A 17 -36.09 5.61 15.59
C THR A 17 -36.68 5.43 14.19
N SER A 18 -37.67 4.53 14.14
CA SER A 18 -38.94 4.60 13.39
C SER A 18 -39.10 3.91 12.01
N SER A 19 -40.23 3.18 11.96
CA SER A 19 -40.98 2.58 10.84
C SER A 19 -40.42 1.26 10.27
N ALA A 20 -41.17 0.16 10.12
CA ALA A 20 -42.59 -0.11 10.31
C ALA A 20 -42.79 -1.58 10.74
N LEU A 21 -43.74 -1.79 11.64
CA LEU A 21 -44.32 -3.10 11.98
C LEU A 21 -45.08 -3.66 10.76
N CYS A 22 -44.86 -4.94 10.43
CA CYS A 22 -45.92 -5.75 9.84
C CYS A 22 -45.72 -7.23 10.20
N THR A 23 -46.38 -7.64 11.28
CA THR A 23 -46.74 -9.03 11.55
C THR A 23 -47.89 -9.43 10.64
N SER A 24 -47.75 -10.52 9.88
CA SER A 24 -48.90 -11.40 9.61
C SER A 24 -48.45 -12.81 9.20
N HIS A 25 -48.87 -13.79 10.01
CA HIS A 25 -49.15 -15.14 9.57
C HIS A 25 -50.31 -15.10 8.57
N ALA A 26 -50.18 -15.75 7.42
CA ALA A 26 -51.32 -16.33 6.72
C ALA A 26 -50.84 -17.38 5.70
N SER A 27 -51.17 -18.63 6.02
CA SER A 27 -51.26 -19.75 5.10
C SER A 27 -52.18 -19.40 3.92
N PHE A 28 -51.83 -19.77 2.69
CA PHE A 28 -52.79 -19.75 1.58
C PHE A 28 -52.84 -21.07 0.83
N HIS A 29 -54.03 -21.68 0.94
CA HIS A 29 -54.61 -22.69 0.08
C HIS A 29 -54.69 -22.21 -1.38
N VAL A 30 -54.51 -23.18 -2.29
CA VAL A 30 -54.86 -23.12 -3.71
C VAL A 30 -56.38 -23.15 -3.88
N PRO A 31 -56.93 -22.39 -4.84
CA PRO A 31 -57.93 -22.99 -5.73
C PRO A 31 -57.72 -22.66 -7.21
N GLN A 32 -57.90 -23.69 -8.04
CA GLN A 32 -58.11 -23.60 -9.49
C GLN A 32 -59.52 -23.08 -9.81
N THR A 33 -59.68 -22.20 -10.80
CA THR A 33 -60.58 -22.47 -11.96
C THR A 33 -60.46 -21.43 -13.10
N LEU A 34 -60.43 -21.99 -14.31
CA LEU A 34 -60.56 -21.44 -15.67
C LEU A 34 -61.62 -20.35 -15.92
N ARG A 35 -61.34 -19.40 -16.84
CA ARG A 35 -61.91 -19.34 -18.22
C ARG A 35 -61.44 -18.13 -19.06
N ARG A 36 -60.96 -18.48 -20.28
CA ARG A 36 -61.13 -17.85 -21.62
C ARG A 36 -61.08 -16.31 -21.79
N PHE A 37 -60.21 -15.83 -22.68
CA PHE A 37 -60.60 -15.14 -23.91
C PHE A 37 -59.51 -15.28 -25.01
N LEU A 38 -59.98 -15.40 -26.25
CA LEU A 38 -59.26 -15.75 -27.49
C LEU A 38 -58.78 -14.50 -28.26
N PHE A 39 -57.64 -14.65 -28.93
CA PHE A 39 -57.19 -14.15 -30.25
C PHE A 39 -57.56 -12.74 -30.75
N SER A 40 -56.52 -12.01 -31.21
CA SER A 40 -56.54 -11.44 -32.57
C SER A 40 -55.19 -11.63 -33.27
N SER A 41 -55.21 -12.38 -34.36
CA SER A 41 -54.18 -12.52 -35.38
C SER A 41 -54.18 -11.35 -36.36
N ASN A 42 -53.02 -10.98 -36.88
CA ASN A 42 -52.90 -10.39 -38.23
C ASN A 42 -51.73 -11.06 -38.97
N GLN A 43 -52.07 -11.85 -39.98
CA GLN A 43 -51.25 -12.25 -41.15
C GLN A 43 -51.31 -11.09 -42.19
N MET A 44 -50.51 -10.92 -43.24
CA MET A 44 -49.58 -11.75 -44.03
C MET A 44 -48.86 -10.82 -45.02
N SER A 45 -47.63 -11.14 -45.45
CA SER A 45 -47.26 -11.13 -46.89
C SER A 45 -45.92 -11.84 -47.10
N GLN A 46 -45.93 -12.88 -47.93
CA GLN A 46 -44.75 -13.53 -48.50
C GLN A 46 -44.41 -12.88 -49.84
N ASP A 47 -43.12 -12.79 -50.17
CA ASP A 47 -42.65 -13.03 -51.54
C ASP A 47 -41.24 -13.66 -51.52
N PRO A 48 -40.90 -14.61 -52.42
CA PRO A 48 -39.68 -15.41 -52.41
C PRO A 48 -38.70 -14.97 -53.51
N THR A 49 -37.38 -15.12 -53.29
CA THR A 49 -36.34 -15.46 -54.30
C THR A 49 -34.94 -15.39 -53.69
N GLY A 50 -34.05 -16.29 -54.12
CA GLY A 50 -32.76 -16.62 -53.50
C GLY A 50 -31.76 -15.46 -53.35
N THR A 51 -30.67 -15.59 -52.60
CA THR A 51 -29.53 -16.44 -52.95
C THR A 51 -28.49 -16.46 -51.81
N LYS A 52 -27.91 -17.65 -51.54
CA LYS A 52 -26.62 -17.94 -50.86
C LYS A 52 -26.35 -17.34 -49.45
N ARG A 53 -26.47 -18.19 -48.42
CA ARG A 53 -25.91 -18.01 -47.08
C ARG A 53 -24.39 -18.18 -47.09
N VAL A 54 -23.66 -17.16 -46.65
CA VAL A 54 -22.28 -17.26 -46.14
C VAL A 54 -22.36 -17.08 -44.62
N TRP A 55 -21.69 -17.97 -43.89
CA TRP A 55 -21.68 -18.02 -42.44
C TRP A 55 -20.94 -16.81 -41.82
N SER A 56 -21.62 -16.03 -40.98
CA SER A 56 -21.00 -15.06 -40.07
C SER A 56 -21.02 -15.61 -38.65
N ALA A 57 -19.84 -15.87 -38.08
CA ALA A 57 -19.69 -16.14 -36.65
C ALA A 57 -19.65 -14.80 -35.91
N SER A 58 -20.76 -14.42 -35.29
CA SER A 58 -20.84 -13.35 -34.30
C SER A 58 -20.79 -13.96 -32.89
N GLN A 59 -19.63 -13.89 -32.24
CA GLN A 59 -19.50 -14.02 -30.79
C GLN A 59 -19.36 -12.61 -30.21
N GLU A 60 -20.40 -12.12 -29.57
CA GLU A 60 -20.32 -11.06 -28.56
C GLU A 60 -21.33 -11.33 -27.45
N GLY A 61 -20.98 -10.95 -26.22
CA GLY A 61 -21.98 -10.54 -25.24
C GLY A 61 -21.85 -11.16 -23.85
N ALA A 62 -20.75 -10.89 -23.14
CA ALA A 62 -20.81 -10.79 -21.68
C ALA A 62 -20.83 -9.30 -21.31
N HIS A 63 -21.83 -8.92 -20.53
CA HIS A 63 -22.27 -7.55 -20.24
C HIS A 63 -21.17 -6.63 -19.69
N SER A 64 -20.84 -5.58 -20.45
CA SER A 64 -20.27 -4.34 -19.96
C SER A 64 -21.40 -3.31 -19.77
N LEU A 65 -21.37 -2.61 -18.63
CA LEU A 65 -22.21 -1.43 -18.40
C LEU A 65 -21.85 -0.33 -19.40
N PRO A 66 -22.83 0.41 -19.97
CA PRO A 66 -22.56 1.44 -20.95
C PRO A 66 -21.95 2.67 -20.27
N VAL A 67 -20.64 2.87 -20.45
CA VAL A 67 -20.01 4.16 -20.21
C VAL A 67 -20.35 5.04 -21.42
N ALA A 68 -21.13 6.09 -21.18
CA ALA A 68 -21.45 7.10 -22.19
C ALA A 68 -20.15 7.75 -22.68
N SER A 69 -19.74 7.43 -23.90
CA SER A 69 -18.70 8.13 -24.63
C SER A 69 -19.24 9.48 -25.13
N GLN A 70 -19.10 10.52 -24.31
CA GLN A 70 -19.09 11.88 -24.87
C GLN A 70 -17.75 12.07 -25.58
N GLY A 71 -17.73 11.76 -26.88
CA GLY A 71 -16.65 12.17 -27.76
C GLY A 71 -16.68 13.69 -27.93
N LEU A 72 -15.92 14.41 -27.10
CA LEU A 72 -15.52 15.77 -27.42
C LEU A 72 -14.41 15.69 -28.49
N SER A 73 -14.80 15.76 -29.76
CA SER A 73 -13.87 16.09 -30.84
C SER A 73 -13.58 17.60 -30.79
N SER A 74 -12.73 18.03 -29.86
CA SER A 74 -12.10 19.35 -29.96
C SER A 74 -10.87 19.21 -30.86
N GLN A 75 -11.04 19.38 -32.17
CA GLN A 75 -9.92 19.71 -33.04
C GLN A 75 -9.47 21.12 -32.67
N VAL A 76 -8.43 21.22 -31.83
CA VAL A 76 -7.79 22.49 -31.50
C VAL A 76 -6.87 22.85 -32.67
N GLU A 77 -7.16 23.96 -33.36
CA GLU A 77 -6.31 24.48 -34.43
C GLU A 77 -5.02 25.08 -33.84
N LEU A 78 -3.87 24.59 -34.32
CA LEU A 78 -2.56 25.09 -33.93
C LEU A 78 -2.32 26.50 -34.49
N THR A 79 -1.73 27.40 -33.69
CA THR A 79 -1.33 28.74 -34.13
C THR A 79 -0.17 28.70 -35.14
N ALA A 80 -0.06 29.72 -36.00
CA ALA A 80 0.94 29.77 -37.08
C ALA A 80 2.40 29.69 -36.59
N SER A 81 2.69 30.22 -35.39
CA SER A 81 4.01 30.11 -34.75
C SER A 81 4.33 28.67 -34.31
N GLN A 82 3.32 27.91 -33.87
CA GLN A 82 3.44 26.51 -33.46
C GLN A 82 3.68 25.59 -34.65
N GLN A 83 3.00 25.82 -35.78
CA GLN A 83 3.28 25.11 -37.04
C GLN A 83 4.72 25.35 -37.51
N GLN A 84 5.27 26.54 -37.30
CA GLN A 84 6.65 26.88 -37.65
C GLN A 84 7.69 26.19 -36.75
N LEU A 85 7.39 26.00 -35.46
CA LEU A 85 8.26 25.26 -34.53
C LEU A 85 8.26 23.76 -34.82
N LEU A 86 7.08 23.18 -35.09
CA LEU A 86 6.94 21.76 -35.46
C LEU A 86 7.61 21.44 -36.81
N LYS A 87 7.58 22.36 -37.78
CA LYS A 87 8.26 22.22 -39.08
C LYS A 87 9.79 22.24 -39.01
N LYS A 88 10.40 22.72 -37.92
CA LYS A 88 11.88 22.77 -37.78
C LYS A 88 12.50 21.44 -37.33
N VAL A 89 11.69 20.47 -36.92
CA VAL A 89 12.16 19.16 -36.45
C VAL A 89 12.28 18.20 -37.64
N LYS A 90 13.51 17.92 -38.10
CA LYS A 90 13.76 16.89 -39.13
C LYS A 90 13.56 15.50 -38.53
N ARG A 91 12.59 14.75 -39.07
CA ARG A 91 12.18 13.43 -38.56
C ARG A 91 12.68 12.30 -39.46
N PRO A 92 13.08 11.14 -38.90
CA PRO A 92 13.58 10.00 -39.68
C PRO A 92 12.56 9.39 -40.65
N ASN A 93 11.26 9.53 -40.36
CA ASN A 93 10.18 8.82 -41.09
C ASN A 93 9.38 9.71 -42.06
N GLY A 94 9.77 10.97 -42.30
CA GLY A 94 9.14 11.84 -43.29
C GLY A 94 7.71 12.34 -42.95
N THR A 95 7.13 11.98 -41.81
CA THR A 95 5.81 12.47 -41.37
C THR A 95 5.91 13.75 -40.52
N GLU A 96 5.28 14.84 -40.98
CA GLU A 96 5.32 16.17 -40.34
C GLU A 96 4.44 16.32 -39.08
N GLU A 97 3.54 15.36 -38.78
CA GLU A 97 2.57 15.51 -37.68
C GLU A 97 3.10 15.05 -36.30
N PRO A 98 3.04 15.86 -35.23
CA PRO A 98 3.43 15.45 -33.88
C PRO A 98 2.65 14.22 -33.40
N SER A 99 3.32 13.34 -32.64
CA SER A 99 2.67 12.16 -32.06
C SER A 99 1.50 12.60 -31.17
N VAL A 100 0.51 11.71 -30.95
CA VAL A 100 -0.62 11.99 -30.04
C VAL A 100 -0.12 12.45 -28.67
N PHE A 101 0.97 11.85 -28.19
CA PHE A 101 1.60 12.23 -26.93
C PHE A 101 2.33 13.58 -27.00
N GLU A 102 3.00 13.91 -28.11
CA GLU A 102 3.57 15.26 -28.28
C GLU A 102 2.47 16.33 -28.29
N LYS A 103 1.30 16.04 -28.90
CA LYS A 103 0.11 16.90 -28.85
C LYS A 103 -0.41 17.04 -27.41
N GLU A 104 -0.49 15.93 -26.67
CA GLU A 104 -0.87 15.95 -25.23
C GLU A 104 0.11 16.78 -24.39
N LEU A 105 1.42 16.62 -24.60
CA LEU A 105 2.46 17.43 -23.93
C LEU A 105 2.30 18.93 -24.24
N LEU A 106 1.95 19.28 -25.48
CA LEU A 106 1.66 20.64 -25.93
C LEU A 106 0.43 21.20 -25.21
N ASP A 107 -0.67 20.46 -25.15
CA ASP A 107 -1.92 20.88 -24.49
C ASP A 107 -1.70 21.07 -22.98
N MET A 108 -0.95 20.16 -22.36
CA MET A 108 -0.50 20.27 -20.98
C MET A 108 0.34 21.52 -20.72
N THR A 109 1.11 21.97 -21.71
CA THR A 109 1.98 23.15 -21.60
C THR A 109 1.19 24.44 -21.76
N GLN A 110 0.24 24.50 -22.70
CA GLN A 110 -0.54 25.71 -22.94
C GLN A 110 -1.42 26.08 -21.75
N GLU A 111 -2.04 25.10 -21.09
CA GLU A 111 -2.80 25.37 -19.87
C GLU A 111 -1.89 25.71 -18.68
N ALA A 112 -0.69 25.11 -18.62
CA ALA A 112 0.31 25.50 -17.64
C ALA A 112 0.84 26.93 -17.88
N GLN A 113 0.89 27.41 -19.13
CA GLN A 113 1.27 28.78 -19.50
C GLN A 113 0.20 29.83 -19.18
N GLY A 114 -1.07 29.43 -19.00
CA GLY A 114 -2.11 30.27 -18.42
C GLY A 114 -1.85 30.64 -16.95
N ILE A 115 -0.91 29.92 -16.31
CA ILE A 115 -0.33 30.22 -15.00
C ILE A 115 1.06 30.82 -15.31
N GLN A 116 1.20 32.12 -15.06
CA GLN A 116 2.41 32.93 -15.32
C GLN A 116 3.73 32.12 -15.34
N GLU A 117 4.44 32.14 -16.47
CA GLU A 117 5.70 31.42 -16.71
C GLU A 117 6.64 31.50 -15.49
N SER A 118 6.69 30.44 -14.72
CA SER A 118 7.70 30.23 -13.70
C SER A 118 8.39 28.90 -14.00
N ARG A 119 9.72 28.89 -13.88
CA ARG A 119 10.52 27.65 -13.81
C ARG A 119 9.78 26.62 -12.98
N GLN A 120 9.81 25.34 -13.36
CA GLN A 120 9.15 24.30 -12.58
C GLN A 120 9.64 24.38 -11.13
N VAL A 121 8.74 24.74 -10.21
CA VAL A 121 9.11 24.92 -8.80
C VAL A 121 9.10 23.55 -8.14
N TRP A 122 10.29 22.99 -7.97
CA TRP A 122 10.40 21.65 -7.37
C TRP A 122 10.17 21.64 -5.87
N THR A 123 10.55 22.69 -5.15
CA THR A 123 10.52 22.70 -3.68
C THR A 123 9.09 22.74 -3.15
N ARG A 124 8.88 22.21 -1.94
CA ARG A 124 7.63 22.39 -1.21
C ARG A 124 7.42 23.87 -0.83
N PRO A 125 6.17 24.31 -0.61
CA PRO A 125 5.91 25.64 -0.08
C PRO A 125 6.68 25.87 1.23
N PRO A 126 7.28 27.06 1.45
CA PRO A 126 8.01 27.35 2.68
C PRO A 126 7.08 27.31 3.90
N LEU A 127 7.64 26.98 5.07
CA LEU A 127 6.88 27.02 6.32
C LEU A 127 6.54 28.47 6.70
N PRO A 128 5.33 28.75 7.19
CA PRO A 128 4.99 30.02 7.81
C PRO A 128 5.89 30.35 9.01
N ALA A 129 6.10 31.65 9.30
CA ALA A 129 6.94 32.09 10.41
C ALA A 129 6.37 31.69 11.79
N ASP A 130 5.05 31.53 11.90
CA ASP A 130 4.32 31.17 13.13
C ASP A 130 4.08 29.65 13.28
N TYR A 131 4.76 28.82 12.49
CA TYR A 131 4.54 27.37 12.47
C TYR A 131 4.80 26.68 13.82
N THR A 132 5.61 27.30 14.70
CA THR A 132 5.89 26.81 16.06
C THR A 132 4.76 27.06 17.04
N GLU A 133 3.74 27.84 16.66
CA GLU A 133 2.68 28.30 17.55
C GLU A 133 1.31 27.66 17.25
N LYS A 134 1.28 26.58 16.47
CA LYS A 134 0.05 25.91 16.01
C LYS A 134 0.14 24.40 16.26
N ASP A 135 -1.01 23.74 16.23
CA ASP A 135 -1.06 22.28 16.15
C ASP A 135 -0.49 21.83 14.81
N ILE A 136 0.24 20.72 14.79
CA ILE A 136 0.74 20.12 13.55
C ILE A 136 -0.11 18.90 13.23
N SER A 137 -0.97 19.02 12.22
CA SER A 137 -1.78 17.91 11.71
C SER A 137 -1.21 17.41 10.39
N PHE A 138 -0.91 16.11 10.31
CA PHE A 138 -0.36 15.51 9.10
C PHE A 138 -0.90 14.10 8.87
N GLN A 139 -1.03 13.74 7.59
CA GLN A 139 -1.32 12.37 7.19
C GLN A 139 -0.02 11.57 7.21
N GLN A 140 0.05 10.54 8.06
CA GLN A 140 1.22 9.66 8.13
C GLN A 140 1.21 8.69 6.94
N LEU A 141 2.37 8.50 6.31
CA LEU A 141 2.54 7.72 5.07
C LEU A 141 3.36 6.47 5.30
N ASP A 142 4.47 6.64 6.01
CA ASP A 142 5.40 5.59 6.34
C ASP A 142 5.80 5.72 7.80
N ALA A 143 6.14 4.58 8.40
CA ALA A 143 6.56 4.54 9.77
C ALA A 143 7.65 3.49 9.99
N GLU A 144 8.66 3.85 10.77
CA GLU A 144 9.79 2.98 11.07
C GLU A 144 10.09 2.94 12.56
N GLU A 145 10.65 1.81 13.00
CA GLU A 145 11.26 1.70 14.32
C GLU A 145 12.65 2.35 14.29
N ALA A 146 12.86 3.33 15.16
CA ALA A 146 14.15 3.99 15.36
C ALA A 146 14.73 3.61 16.73
N ASN A 147 16.00 3.21 16.75
CA ASN A 147 16.69 2.87 17.98
C ASN A 147 17.69 3.97 18.35
N ASN A 148 17.47 4.62 19.49
CA ASN A 148 18.26 5.74 19.99
C ASN A 148 19.03 5.27 21.24
N GLY A 149 20.03 4.41 21.03
CA GLY A 149 20.80 3.80 22.11
C GLY A 149 19.94 2.89 22.98
N ASP A 150 19.71 3.29 24.23
CA ASP A 150 18.96 2.52 25.23
C ASP A 150 17.44 2.61 25.09
N SER A 151 16.95 3.45 24.17
CA SER A 151 15.51 3.66 23.93
C SER A 151 15.11 3.34 22.49
N THR A 152 13.87 2.90 22.33
CA THR A 152 13.22 2.74 21.02
C THR A 152 12.18 3.84 20.85
N ALA A 153 12.10 4.38 19.65
CA ALA A 153 11.10 5.36 19.23
C ALA A 153 10.48 4.88 17.90
N ALA A 154 9.35 5.47 17.52
CA ALA A 154 8.82 5.33 16.17
C ALA A 154 8.97 6.65 15.43
N ARG A 155 9.35 6.58 14.16
CA ARG A 155 9.37 7.73 13.27
C ARG A 155 8.21 7.63 12.32
N PHE A 156 7.35 8.64 12.31
CA PHE A 156 6.32 8.80 11.31
C PHE A 156 6.74 9.86 10.31
N PHE A 157 6.73 9.50 9.04
CA PHE A 157 6.86 10.43 7.94
C PHE A 157 5.48 10.75 7.40
N GLY A 158 5.25 12.02 7.06
CA GLY A 158 3.99 12.38 6.44
C GLY A 158 3.93 13.80 5.93
N VAL A 159 2.70 14.21 5.60
CA VAL A 159 2.45 15.47 4.90
C VAL A 159 1.25 16.18 5.51
N THR A 160 1.38 17.48 5.76
CA THR A 160 0.27 18.33 6.21
C THR A 160 -0.72 18.62 5.08
N GLU A 161 -1.88 19.19 5.40
CA GLU A 161 -2.86 19.60 4.40
C GLU A 161 -2.33 20.67 3.43
N GLU A 162 -1.42 21.53 3.90
CA GLU A 162 -0.74 22.56 3.12
C GLU A 162 0.42 22.00 2.28
N GLY A 163 0.73 20.71 2.43
CA GLY A 163 1.80 20.04 1.67
C GLY A 163 3.19 20.15 2.30
N HIS A 164 3.29 20.39 3.60
CA HIS A 164 4.58 20.39 4.31
C HIS A 164 5.01 18.98 4.71
N SER A 165 6.28 18.61 4.47
CA SER A 165 6.80 17.31 4.90
C SER A 165 7.20 17.30 6.36
N VAL A 166 6.78 16.25 7.08
CA VAL A 166 6.95 16.09 8.52
C VAL A 166 7.67 14.78 8.81
N LEU A 167 8.70 14.86 9.66
CA LEU A 167 9.21 13.74 10.44
C LEU A 167 8.83 13.96 11.91
N CYS A 168 8.02 13.05 12.46
CA CYS A 168 7.64 13.04 13.86
C CYS A 168 8.27 11.83 14.56
N ASN A 169 9.15 12.08 15.53
CA ASN A 169 9.68 11.06 16.43
C ASN A 169 8.72 10.90 17.62
N VAL A 170 7.99 9.79 17.66
CA VAL A 170 7.13 9.42 18.78
C VAL A 170 7.97 8.64 19.78
N THR A 171 8.16 9.21 20.97
CA THR A 171 9.01 8.70 22.05
C THR A 171 8.19 8.22 23.24
N GLY A 172 8.86 7.65 24.26
CA GLY A 172 8.22 7.23 25.51
C GLY A 172 7.45 5.91 25.46
N PHE A 173 7.17 5.37 24.26
CA PHE A 173 6.48 4.09 24.12
C PHE A 173 7.42 2.91 24.38
N LEU A 174 7.15 2.17 25.46
CA LEU A 174 7.89 0.99 25.86
C LEU A 174 7.21 -0.29 25.36
N HIS A 175 7.95 -1.18 24.71
CA HIS A 175 7.40 -2.45 24.24
C HIS A 175 7.11 -3.38 25.41
N TYR A 176 6.17 -4.31 25.23
CA TYR A 176 5.79 -5.27 26.26
C TYR A 176 5.21 -6.55 25.69
N PHE A 177 5.16 -7.56 26.56
CA PHE A 177 4.46 -8.81 26.30
C PHE A 177 3.87 -9.40 27.57
N TYR A 178 3.05 -10.44 27.42
CA TYR A 178 2.37 -11.07 28.54
C TYR A 178 2.83 -12.51 28.79
N VAL A 179 2.89 -12.89 30.06
CA VAL A 179 3.18 -14.26 30.54
C VAL A 179 2.19 -14.59 31.66
N PRO A 180 1.57 -15.79 31.69
CA PRO A 180 0.69 -16.18 32.80
C PRO A 180 1.43 -16.15 34.14
N VAL A 181 0.76 -15.67 35.20
CA VAL A 181 1.31 -15.73 36.56
C VAL A 181 1.23 -17.18 37.09
N PRO A 182 2.34 -17.80 37.55
CA PRO A 182 2.33 -19.16 38.07
C PRO A 182 1.46 -19.32 39.32
N LYS A 183 0.93 -20.53 39.51
CA LYS A 183 0.17 -20.87 40.73
C LYS A 183 1.06 -20.71 41.97
N GLY A 184 0.51 -20.12 43.03
CA GLY A 184 1.23 -19.85 44.28
C GLY A 184 2.02 -18.54 44.27
N PHE A 185 2.15 -17.85 43.14
CA PHE A 185 2.79 -16.53 43.09
C PHE A 185 1.88 -15.46 43.71
N MET A 186 2.24 -15.00 44.90
CA MET A 186 1.56 -13.90 45.60
C MET A 186 2.17 -12.53 45.23
N ARG A 187 1.33 -11.57 44.88
CA ARG A 187 1.74 -10.20 44.46
C ARG A 187 2.63 -9.53 45.51
N ASP A 188 2.17 -9.48 46.76
CA ASP A 188 2.80 -8.66 47.80
C ASP A 188 4.15 -9.23 48.28
N SER A 189 4.33 -10.55 48.21
CA SER A 189 5.56 -11.21 48.70
C SER A 189 6.59 -11.51 47.62
N HIS A 190 6.18 -11.65 46.35
CA HIS A 190 7.08 -12.11 45.28
C HIS A 190 7.34 -11.07 44.19
N LEU A 191 6.39 -10.18 43.86
CA LEU A 191 6.52 -9.33 42.66
C LEU A 191 7.77 -8.44 42.69
N ALA A 192 8.06 -7.80 43.82
CA ALA A 192 9.25 -6.95 43.95
C ALA A 192 10.55 -7.76 43.79
N ARG A 193 10.66 -8.91 44.48
CA ARG A 193 11.83 -9.81 44.40
C ARG A 193 12.02 -10.39 43.00
N PHE A 194 10.92 -10.80 42.36
CA PHE A 194 10.94 -11.29 40.99
C PHE A 194 11.38 -10.21 40.01
N THR A 195 10.86 -8.99 40.16
CA THR A 195 11.25 -7.86 39.30
C THR A 195 12.74 -7.52 39.46
N SER A 196 13.27 -7.52 40.69
CA SER A 196 14.71 -7.34 40.93
C SER A 196 15.53 -8.46 40.31
N HIS A 197 15.15 -9.72 40.54
CA HIS A 197 15.82 -10.88 39.94
C HIS A 197 15.85 -10.79 38.40
N MET A 198 14.73 -10.41 37.79
CA MET A 198 14.64 -10.24 36.34
C MET A 198 15.54 -9.10 35.85
N LYS A 199 15.57 -7.95 36.53
CA LYS A 199 16.45 -6.82 36.19
C LYS A 199 17.94 -7.14 36.34
N GLU A 200 18.31 -7.98 37.30
CA GLU A 200 19.69 -8.41 37.53
C GLU A 200 20.18 -9.41 36.47
N ASN A 201 19.31 -10.30 36.02
CA ASN A 201 19.69 -11.40 35.10
C ASN A 201 19.43 -11.07 33.62
N TYR A 202 18.52 -10.14 33.33
CA TYR A 202 18.12 -9.79 31.97
C TYR A 202 18.20 -8.28 31.74
N TYR A 203 19.17 -7.89 30.90
CA TYR A 203 19.31 -6.51 30.45
C TYR A 203 18.06 -6.03 29.70
N GLY A 204 17.68 -4.78 29.91
CA GLY A 204 16.58 -4.14 29.18
C GLY A 204 15.19 -4.28 29.83
N ILE A 205 15.03 -4.96 30.96
CA ILE A 205 13.74 -4.96 31.69
C ILE A 205 13.50 -3.59 32.32
N HIS A 206 12.37 -2.97 31.97
CA HIS A 206 11.92 -1.71 32.57
C HIS A 206 11.10 -1.99 33.82
N ASP A 207 10.03 -2.77 33.68
CA ASP A 207 9.11 -3.08 34.77
C ASP A 207 8.32 -4.36 34.54
N ILE A 208 7.75 -4.93 35.60
CA ILE A 208 6.87 -6.10 35.56
C ILE A 208 5.64 -5.83 36.42
N GLU A 209 4.47 -5.80 35.79
CA GLU A 209 3.20 -5.55 36.46
C GLU A 209 2.31 -6.80 36.41
N ILE A 210 1.48 -7.03 37.42
CA ILE A 210 0.42 -8.05 37.35
C ILE A 210 -0.87 -7.39 36.87
N VAL A 211 -1.41 -7.86 35.74
CA VAL A 211 -2.68 -7.42 35.16
C VAL A 211 -3.65 -8.58 34.98
N LEU A 212 -4.95 -8.30 35.02
CA LEU A 212 -5.99 -9.31 34.77
C LEU A 212 -6.38 -9.29 33.29
N LYS A 213 -6.18 -10.41 32.58
CA LYS A 213 -6.48 -10.57 31.16
C LYS A 213 -7.14 -11.92 30.88
N GLU A 214 -7.75 -12.04 29.72
CA GLU A 214 -8.32 -13.30 29.22
C GLU A 214 -7.50 -13.78 28.01
N SER A 215 -7.31 -15.10 27.86
CA SER A 215 -6.71 -15.66 26.65
C SER A 215 -7.74 -15.69 25.53
N ILE A 216 -7.35 -15.36 24.30
CA ILE A 216 -8.26 -15.47 23.15
C ILE A 216 -8.70 -16.92 22.85
N TRP A 217 -7.94 -17.91 23.36
CA TRP A 217 -8.10 -19.29 22.96
C TRP A 217 -9.07 -20.06 23.86
N GLY A 218 -10.28 -20.30 23.34
CA GLY A 218 -11.34 -21.03 24.02
C GLY A 218 -12.16 -20.15 24.96
N PHE A 219 -13.44 -20.52 25.13
CA PHE A 219 -14.32 -19.84 26.06
C PHE A 219 -14.03 -20.28 27.51
N ASN A 220 -13.75 -19.31 28.38
CA ASN A 220 -13.45 -19.57 29.79
C ASN A 220 -14.43 -18.91 30.77
N ASN A 221 -15.67 -18.66 30.33
CA ASN A 221 -16.70 -17.95 31.08
C ASN A 221 -16.34 -16.47 31.40
N ASN A 222 -15.59 -15.83 30.49
CA ASN A 222 -15.08 -14.46 30.61
C ASN A 222 -14.26 -14.22 31.90
N MET A 223 -13.64 -15.29 32.44
CA MET A 223 -12.83 -15.19 33.64
C MET A 223 -11.45 -14.65 33.28
N LYS A 224 -11.10 -13.51 33.87
CA LYS A 224 -9.75 -12.94 33.73
C LYS A 224 -8.79 -13.57 34.72
N THR A 225 -7.64 -14.01 34.24
CA THR A 225 -6.56 -14.56 35.04
C THR A 225 -5.40 -13.57 35.15
N PRO A 226 -4.56 -13.67 36.17
CA PRO A 226 -3.40 -12.81 36.31
C PRO A 226 -2.30 -13.14 35.29
N PHE A 227 -1.79 -12.11 34.62
CA PHE A 227 -0.63 -12.13 33.73
C PHE A 227 0.41 -11.13 34.20
N PHE A 228 1.68 -11.49 34.07
CA PHE A 228 2.78 -10.53 34.07
C PHE A 228 2.76 -9.76 32.76
N LYS A 229 2.66 -8.43 32.84
CA LYS A 229 3.01 -7.50 31.77
C LYS A 229 4.49 -7.18 31.92
N VAL A 230 5.32 -7.79 31.09
CA VAL A 230 6.78 -7.58 31.09
C VAL A 230 7.08 -6.43 30.13
N VAL A 231 7.50 -5.29 30.68
CA VAL A 231 7.81 -4.06 29.93
C VAL A 231 9.31 -3.97 29.73
N VAL A 232 9.74 -3.71 28.49
CA VAL A 232 11.16 -3.61 28.13
C VAL A 232 11.53 -2.18 27.70
N LYS A 233 12.74 -1.74 28.05
CA LYS A 233 13.29 -0.42 27.71
C LYS A 233 13.53 -0.25 26.22
N ASN A 234 14.00 -1.32 25.57
CA ASN A 234 14.34 -1.35 24.16
C ASN A 234 13.67 -2.56 23.48
N ALA A 235 13.04 -2.35 22.34
CA ALA A 235 12.34 -3.38 21.58
C ALA A 235 13.25 -4.54 21.15
N ARG A 236 14.56 -4.31 20.99
CA ARG A 236 15.54 -5.34 20.61
C ARG A 236 15.67 -6.48 21.63
N GLU A 237 15.45 -6.18 22.91
CA GLU A 237 15.59 -7.17 23.99
C GLU A 237 14.37 -8.08 24.12
N ILE A 238 13.22 -7.71 23.53
CA ILE A 238 11.95 -8.41 23.77
C ILE A 238 12.00 -9.87 23.32
N THR A 239 12.64 -10.16 22.18
CA THR A 239 12.74 -11.53 21.64
C THR A 239 13.59 -12.42 22.55
N LYS A 240 14.68 -11.87 23.09
CA LYS A 240 15.58 -12.59 24.00
C LYS A 240 14.87 -12.91 25.32
N ILE A 241 14.27 -11.89 25.94
CA ILE A 241 13.59 -12.03 27.24
C ILE A 241 12.37 -12.95 27.10
N ARG A 242 11.57 -12.79 26.05
CA ARG A 242 10.44 -13.71 25.74
C ARG A 242 10.93 -15.14 25.57
N GLY A 243 11.99 -15.34 24.79
CA GLY A 243 12.56 -16.66 24.56
C GLY A 243 13.04 -17.35 25.84
N ALA A 244 13.53 -16.59 26.83
CA ALA A 244 13.93 -17.13 28.13
C ALA A 244 12.74 -17.70 28.92
N PHE A 245 11.56 -17.05 28.86
CA PHE A 245 10.33 -17.64 29.41
C PHE A 245 9.93 -18.92 28.68
N GLU A 246 9.95 -18.89 27.34
CA GLU A 246 9.51 -20.03 26.51
C GLU A 246 10.40 -21.26 26.62
N ARG A 247 11.71 -21.08 26.84
CA ARG A 247 12.70 -22.16 27.01
C ARG A 247 12.89 -22.59 28.47
N GLY A 248 12.21 -21.96 29.42
CA GLY A 248 12.32 -22.31 30.84
C GLY A 248 13.63 -21.87 31.49
N GLU A 249 14.27 -20.81 30.99
CA GLU A 249 15.55 -20.29 31.49
C GLU A 249 15.37 -19.37 32.73
N ILE A 250 14.12 -19.01 33.08
CA ILE A 250 13.81 -18.17 34.24
C ILE A 250 13.77 -19.02 35.52
N SER A 251 14.85 -19.01 36.32
CA SER A 251 14.98 -19.81 37.54
C SER A 251 14.66 -19.03 38.83
N PHE A 252 13.50 -18.38 38.91
CA PHE A 252 13.06 -17.69 40.13
C PHE A 252 12.19 -18.60 41.01
N GLU A 253 12.72 -19.02 42.16
CA GLU A 253 12.03 -19.81 43.20
C GLU A 253 11.27 -21.06 42.66
N ASN A 254 11.69 -21.60 41.52
CA ASN A 254 11.04 -22.71 40.81
C ASN A 254 9.55 -22.47 40.43
N PHE A 255 9.11 -21.22 40.32
CA PHE A 255 7.73 -20.90 39.92
C PHE A 255 7.42 -21.20 38.45
N PHE A 256 8.41 -21.05 37.57
CA PHE A 256 8.19 -21.12 36.12
C PHE A 256 8.38 -22.55 35.60
N PRO A 257 7.40 -23.10 34.85
CA PRO A 257 7.56 -24.40 34.21
C PRO A 257 8.55 -24.31 33.03
N GLN A 258 9.06 -25.48 32.61
CA GLN A 258 10.03 -25.57 31.51
C GLN A 258 9.51 -25.02 30.18
N ASN A 259 8.21 -25.14 29.91
CA ASN A 259 7.57 -24.65 28.69
C ASN A 259 6.48 -23.64 29.04
N ASN A 260 6.80 -22.34 29.02
CA ASN A 260 5.79 -21.29 29.17
C ASN A 260 5.28 -20.82 27.81
N VAL A 261 3.97 -20.63 27.71
CA VAL A 261 3.36 -19.91 26.59
C VAL A 261 3.42 -18.43 26.90
N THR A 262 4.05 -17.66 26.01
CA THR A 262 4.00 -16.20 26.05
C THR A 262 2.90 -15.69 25.14
N TYR A 263 2.49 -14.44 25.35
CA TYR A 263 1.34 -13.85 24.66
C TYR A 263 1.73 -12.51 24.03
N ASP A 264 0.94 -12.08 23.05
CA ASP A 264 1.04 -10.83 22.32
C ASP A 264 2.39 -10.64 21.60
N ASN A 265 2.77 -11.62 20.78
CA ASN A 265 3.95 -11.51 19.94
C ASN A 265 3.66 -10.68 18.67
N ILE A 266 4.09 -9.42 18.68
CA ILE A 266 3.88 -8.48 17.57
C ILE A 266 5.05 -7.48 17.51
N ASN A 267 5.36 -6.99 16.30
CA ASN A 267 6.42 -6.00 16.09
C ASN A 267 6.12 -4.69 16.85
N TYR A 268 7.17 -4.02 17.32
CA TYR A 268 7.11 -2.76 18.08
C TYR A 268 6.25 -1.68 17.41
N LEU A 269 6.47 -1.44 16.11
CA LEU A 269 5.76 -0.39 15.39
C LEU A 269 4.26 -0.67 15.34
N LEU A 270 3.89 -1.91 14.99
CA LEU A 270 2.49 -2.31 14.92
C LEU A 270 1.86 -2.33 16.31
N ARG A 271 2.60 -2.72 17.36
CA ARG A 271 2.16 -2.61 18.76
C ARG A 271 1.80 -1.17 19.11
N MET A 272 2.72 -0.23 18.89
CA MET A 272 2.50 1.17 19.21
C MET A 272 1.33 1.75 18.40
N MET A 273 1.23 1.44 17.10
CA MET A 273 0.10 1.87 16.28
C MET A 273 -1.25 1.33 16.79
N ILE A 274 -1.28 0.11 17.30
CA ILE A 274 -2.50 -0.49 17.87
C ILE A 274 -2.88 0.21 19.18
N ASP A 275 -1.92 0.36 20.10
CA ASP A 275 -2.13 0.96 21.41
C ASP A 275 -2.51 2.44 21.32
N CYS A 276 -1.93 3.17 20.35
CA CYS A 276 -2.25 4.58 20.09
C CYS A 276 -3.42 4.78 19.11
N LYS A 277 -4.08 3.70 18.67
CA LYS A 277 -5.18 3.73 17.68
C LYS A 277 -4.82 4.44 16.37
N ILE A 278 -3.57 4.35 15.94
CA ILE A 278 -3.09 4.86 14.64
C ILE A 278 -3.31 3.77 13.60
N THR A 279 -3.99 4.08 12.49
CA THR A 279 -4.13 3.17 11.33
C THR A 279 -3.20 3.60 10.19
N GLY A 280 -3.04 2.76 9.17
CA GLY A 280 -2.30 3.17 7.97
C GLY A 280 -2.96 4.38 7.30
N MET A 281 -2.17 5.34 6.81
CA MET A 281 -2.66 6.50 6.06
C MET A 281 -3.70 7.37 6.81
N SER A 282 -3.69 7.34 8.16
CA SER A 282 -4.53 8.19 9.01
C SER A 282 -3.87 9.53 9.32
N TRP A 283 -4.67 10.44 9.88
CA TRP A 283 -4.20 11.74 10.35
C TRP A 283 -3.77 11.66 11.81
N ILE A 284 -2.66 12.34 12.12
CA ILE A 284 -2.14 12.53 13.46
C ILE A 284 -2.02 14.03 13.71
N THR A 285 -2.46 14.49 14.89
CA THR A 285 -2.26 15.86 15.34
C THR A 285 -1.30 15.89 16.53
N LEU A 286 -0.35 16.82 16.46
CA LEU A 286 0.57 17.16 17.54
C LEU A 286 0.07 18.46 18.17
N PRO A 287 -0.50 18.42 19.39
CA PRO A 287 -1.00 19.64 20.04
C PRO A 287 0.13 20.63 20.33
N LYS A 288 -0.17 21.92 20.16
CA LYS A 288 0.74 23.02 20.49
C LYS A 288 1.25 22.86 21.93
N GLY A 289 2.57 22.94 22.09
CA GLY A 289 3.24 22.87 23.38
C GLY A 289 3.51 21.45 23.89
N ALA A 290 2.95 20.42 23.26
CA ALA A 290 3.23 19.02 23.59
C ALA A 290 4.42 18.44 22.80
N TYR A 291 4.70 18.97 21.60
CA TYR A 291 5.84 18.56 20.80
C TYR A 291 7.02 19.52 20.93
N THR A 292 8.21 18.99 20.65
CA THR A 292 9.46 19.75 20.57
C THR A 292 9.98 19.72 19.14
N LEU A 293 10.33 20.88 18.59
CA LEU A 293 10.96 20.95 17.29
C LEU A 293 12.45 20.63 17.40
N VAL A 294 12.97 19.88 16.44
CA VAL A 294 14.40 19.61 16.34
C VAL A 294 15.08 20.82 15.71
N ALA A 295 16.11 21.33 16.39
CA ALA A 295 16.91 22.46 15.91
C ALA A 295 17.54 22.14 14.55
N PRO A 296 17.67 23.11 13.62
CA PRO A 296 18.16 22.86 12.26
C PRO A 296 19.49 22.10 12.18
N GLU A 297 20.41 22.36 13.11
CA GLU A 297 21.73 21.75 13.23
C GLU A 297 21.71 20.30 13.74
N LEU A 298 20.61 19.87 14.36
CA LEU A 298 20.41 18.51 14.88
C LEU A 298 19.52 17.65 13.99
N LYS A 299 18.94 18.23 12.93
CA LYS A 299 18.05 17.51 12.01
C LYS A 299 18.77 16.34 11.36
N VAL A 300 18.11 15.18 11.36
CA VAL A 300 18.60 13.98 10.68
C VAL A 300 17.87 13.70 9.36
N SER A 301 16.86 14.50 9.04
CA SER A 301 16.03 14.35 7.84
C SER A 301 16.00 15.58 6.93
N THR A 302 15.61 15.34 5.67
CA THR A 302 15.33 16.38 4.66
C THR A 302 13.93 17.00 4.82
N CYS A 303 13.14 16.59 5.83
CA CYS A 303 11.79 17.09 6.04
C CYS A 303 11.80 18.57 6.46
N GLN A 304 10.77 19.31 6.05
CA GLN A 304 10.61 20.70 6.45
C GLN A 304 10.44 20.82 7.96
N VAL A 305 9.66 19.92 8.54
CA VAL A 305 9.38 19.83 9.97
C VAL A 305 10.01 18.56 10.52
N GLU A 306 10.81 18.70 11.56
CA GLU A 306 11.32 17.57 12.34
C GLU A 306 11.01 17.85 13.81
N CYS A 307 10.29 16.92 14.44
CA CYS A 307 9.77 17.11 15.78
C CYS A 307 9.79 15.81 16.58
N SER A 308 9.65 15.94 17.90
CA SER A 308 9.52 14.83 18.83
C SER A 308 8.35 15.08 19.78
N ILE A 309 7.58 14.03 20.06
CA ILE A 309 6.44 14.06 20.99
C ILE A 309 6.40 12.77 21.80
N ASP A 310 5.95 12.82 23.06
CA ASP A 310 5.63 11.61 23.80
C ASP A 310 4.36 10.97 23.22
N TYR A 311 4.34 9.63 23.12
CA TYR A 311 3.19 8.91 22.55
C TYR A 311 1.85 9.17 23.25
N LYS A 312 1.87 9.64 24.49
CA LYS A 312 0.65 9.96 25.25
C LYS A 312 0.00 11.27 24.84
N ASP A 313 0.79 12.18 24.26
CA ASP A 313 0.32 13.53 23.93
C ASP A 313 -0.10 13.67 22.46
N LEU A 314 0.24 12.70 21.61
CA LEU A 314 -0.21 12.67 20.22
C LEU A 314 -1.71 12.34 20.15
N VAL A 315 -2.40 12.95 19.19
CA VAL A 315 -3.81 12.68 18.90
C VAL A 315 -3.90 11.92 17.58
N SER A 316 -4.36 10.67 17.65
CA SER A 316 -4.68 9.87 16.45
C SER A 316 -6.14 10.06 16.08
N HIS A 317 -6.40 10.45 14.82
CA HIS A 317 -7.76 10.62 14.32
C HIS A 317 -8.24 9.37 13.58
N ALA A 318 -9.45 8.92 13.90
CA ALA A 318 -10.13 7.91 13.10
C ALA A 318 -10.40 8.47 11.70
N PRO A 319 -10.24 7.66 10.62
CA PRO A 319 -10.47 8.11 9.25
C PRO A 319 -11.98 8.20 8.95
N GLU A 320 -12.64 9.15 9.60
CA GLU A 320 -14.08 9.44 9.50
C GLU A 320 -14.29 10.96 9.41
N GLY A 321 -15.41 11.39 8.83
CA GLY A 321 -15.74 12.82 8.72
C GLY A 321 -14.65 13.63 7.99
N GLU A 322 -14.18 14.71 8.62
CA GLU A 322 -13.13 15.58 8.04
C GLU A 322 -11.78 14.87 7.87
N TRP A 323 -11.50 13.83 8.66
CA TRP A 323 -10.23 13.08 8.65
C TRP A 323 -10.19 11.97 7.58
N LEU A 324 -11.23 11.87 6.75
CA LEU A 324 -11.23 11.03 5.55
C LEU A 324 -10.36 11.62 4.42
N LYS A 325 -10.07 12.92 4.47
CA LYS A 325 -9.30 13.62 3.44
C LYS A 325 -7.91 13.01 3.22
N MET A 326 -7.36 13.27 2.04
CA MET A 326 -6.00 12.91 1.64
C MET A 326 -5.14 14.17 1.62
N ALA A 327 -3.90 14.07 2.11
CA ALA A 327 -2.92 15.14 1.95
C ALA A 327 -2.55 15.29 0.46
N PRO A 328 -2.05 16.46 0.01
CA PRO A 328 -1.61 16.69 -1.37
C PRO A 328 -0.26 16.02 -1.64
N LEU A 329 -0.27 14.68 -1.72
CA LEU A 329 0.92 13.85 -1.87
C LEU A 329 1.61 14.13 -3.21
N ARG A 330 2.93 14.29 -3.19
CA ARG A 330 3.76 14.36 -4.41
C ARG A 330 4.08 12.95 -4.89
N ILE A 331 3.51 12.58 -6.03
CA ILE A 331 3.70 11.28 -6.68
C ILE A 331 4.71 11.48 -7.80
N MET A 332 5.89 10.87 -7.66
CA MET A 332 6.93 10.88 -8.68
C MET A 332 6.99 9.54 -9.39
N SER A 333 6.74 9.57 -10.69
CA SER A 333 6.99 8.46 -11.61
C SER A 333 8.30 8.71 -12.34
N PHE A 334 9.13 7.68 -12.49
CA PHE A 334 10.38 7.79 -13.23
C PHE A 334 10.68 6.50 -14.01
N ASP A 335 11.53 6.65 -15.02
CA ASP A 335 12.00 5.60 -15.91
C ASP A 335 13.45 5.91 -16.34
N ILE A 336 14.25 4.88 -16.61
CA ILE A 336 15.65 5.02 -17.01
C ILE A 336 15.93 4.36 -18.36
N GLU A 337 16.87 4.93 -19.10
CA GLU A 337 17.41 4.31 -20.31
C GLU A 337 18.89 3.99 -20.16
N CYS A 338 19.29 2.81 -20.65
CA CYS A 338 20.66 2.34 -20.62
C CYS A 338 21.16 2.06 -22.04
N ALA A 339 22.39 2.48 -22.36
CA ALA A 339 23.03 2.11 -23.62
C ALA A 339 23.76 0.77 -23.45
N GLY A 340 23.11 -0.31 -23.89
CA GLY A 340 23.65 -1.67 -23.79
C GLY A 340 24.48 -2.11 -25.01
N ARG A 341 25.26 -3.16 -24.81
CA ARG A 341 25.91 -3.93 -25.89
C ARG A 341 24.87 -4.74 -26.69
N LYS A 342 25.07 -4.86 -28.00
CA LYS A 342 24.13 -5.56 -28.90
C LYS A 342 23.94 -7.02 -28.47
N GLY A 343 22.70 -7.43 -28.26
CA GLY A 343 22.31 -8.80 -27.91
C GLY A 343 22.52 -9.19 -26.43
N VAL A 344 22.98 -8.26 -25.59
CA VAL A 344 23.20 -8.48 -24.15
C VAL A 344 22.24 -7.60 -23.35
N PHE A 345 21.61 -8.17 -22.33
CA PHE A 345 20.78 -7.38 -21.42
C PHE A 345 21.69 -6.43 -20.62
N PRO A 346 21.29 -5.17 -20.36
CA PRO A 346 22.15 -4.20 -19.69
C PRO A 346 22.70 -4.70 -18.35
N GLU A 347 24.01 -4.56 -18.16
CA GLU A 347 24.73 -4.89 -16.93
C GLU A 347 25.30 -3.62 -16.31
N ALA A 348 24.89 -3.28 -15.09
CA ALA A 348 25.26 -2.03 -14.43
C ALA A 348 26.77 -1.76 -14.31
N GLN A 349 27.61 -2.81 -14.33
CA GLN A 349 29.06 -2.69 -14.29
C GLN A 349 29.67 -2.13 -15.59
N LEU A 350 28.97 -2.30 -16.72
CA LEU A 350 29.51 -2.03 -18.06
C LEU A 350 28.65 -1.00 -18.81
N ASP A 351 27.34 -1.19 -18.80
CA ASP A 351 26.42 -0.47 -19.67
C ASP A 351 25.89 0.81 -18.95
N PRO A 352 26.16 2.02 -19.48
CA PRO A 352 25.82 3.29 -18.83
C PRO A 352 24.33 3.60 -18.85
N VAL A 353 23.85 4.25 -17.78
CA VAL A 353 22.59 4.98 -17.77
C VAL A 353 22.78 6.28 -18.56
N ILE A 354 21.91 6.51 -19.54
CA ILE A 354 22.04 7.62 -20.49
C ILE A 354 20.91 8.63 -20.38
N GLN A 355 19.73 8.23 -19.88
CA GLN A 355 18.62 9.13 -19.60
C GLN A 355 17.86 8.70 -18.35
N ILE A 356 17.30 9.68 -17.63
CA ILE A 356 16.36 9.47 -16.52
C ILE A 356 15.23 10.47 -16.68
N ALA A 357 14.03 9.99 -17.03
CA ALA A 357 12.85 10.83 -17.13
C ALA A 357 12.05 10.81 -15.83
N ASN A 358 11.47 11.96 -15.46
CA ASN A 358 10.71 12.11 -14.23
C ASN A 358 9.43 12.92 -14.50
N VAL A 359 8.33 12.44 -13.95
CA VAL A 359 7.05 13.13 -13.93
C VAL A 359 6.54 13.19 -12.50
N ILE A 360 6.24 14.40 -12.00
CA ILE A 360 5.69 14.59 -10.65
C ILE A 360 4.33 15.25 -10.73
N SER A 361 3.35 14.62 -10.12
CA SER A 361 1.99 15.14 -9.92
C SER A 361 1.68 15.26 -8.44
N LYS A 362 0.73 16.13 -8.09
CA LYS A 362 0.12 16.11 -6.76
C LYS A 362 -1.17 15.29 -6.81
N HIS A 363 -1.40 14.49 -5.78
CA HIS A 363 -2.63 13.71 -5.70
C HIS A 363 -3.87 14.62 -5.82
N GLY A 364 -4.79 14.26 -6.72
CA GLY A 364 -6.01 15.01 -7.00
C GLY A 364 -5.88 16.10 -8.07
N GLU A 365 -4.65 16.47 -8.48
CA GLU A 365 -4.44 17.36 -9.62
C GLU A 365 -4.49 16.54 -10.93
N SER A 366 -5.14 17.09 -11.96
CA SER A 366 -5.32 16.40 -13.25
C SER A 366 -4.06 16.36 -14.10
N ARG A 367 -3.01 17.11 -13.74
CA ARG A 367 -1.78 17.26 -14.53
C ARG A 367 -0.54 17.32 -13.64
N PRO A 368 0.57 16.70 -14.05
CA PRO A 368 1.85 16.87 -13.41
C PRO A 368 2.39 18.29 -13.52
N PHE A 369 2.98 18.78 -12.44
CA PHE A 369 3.64 20.09 -12.36
C PHE A 369 5.15 20.02 -12.64
N VAL A 370 5.75 18.82 -12.61
CA VAL A 370 7.13 18.59 -13.04
C VAL A 370 7.17 17.56 -14.15
N ARG A 371 7.89 17.90 -15.22
CA ARG A 371 8.23 17.01 -16.34
C ARG A 371 9.65 17.34 -16.75
N ASN A 372 10.57 16.40 -16.55
CA ASN A 372 11.96 16.62 -16.94
C ASN A 372 12.66 15.34 -17.38
N VAL A 373 13.76 15.53 -18.11
CA VAL A 373 14.65 14.44 -18.51
C VAL A 373 16.10 14.86 -18.22
N PHE A 374 16.79 14.05 -17.42
CA PHE A 374 18.23 14.12 -17.26
C PHE A 374 18.87 13.30 -18.37
N THR A 375 19.82 13.86 -19.13
CA THR A 375 20.44 13.18 -20.27
C THR A 375 21.96 13.26 -20.21
N VAL A 376 22.64 12.19 -20.62
CA VAL A 376 24.05 12.25 -21.01
C VAL A 376 24.15 12.81 -22.42
N ASN A 377 25.05 13.76 -22.63
CA ASN A 377 25.19 14.60 -23.82
C ASN A 377 24.01 15.56 -24.05
N THR A 378 24.17 16.42 -25.05
CA THR A 378 23.19 17.45 -25.42
C THR A 378 21.91 16.85 -25.99
N CYS A 379 20.75 17.35 -25.59
CA CYS A 379 19.46 16.90 -26.08
C CYS A 379 18.67 18.12 -26.58
N SER A 380 18.03 18.02 -27.76
CA SER A 380 17.19 19.10 -28.28
C SER A 380 16.00 19.34 -27.33
N PRO A 381 15.50 20.58 -27.20
CA PRO A 381 14.39 20.90 -26.29
C PRO A 381 13.11 20.09 -26.56
N ILE A 382 12.42 19.70 -25.50
CA ILE A 382 11.09 19.08 -25.56
C ILE A 382 10.08 20.09 -25.02
N ILE A 383 9.03 20.38 -25.79
CA ILE A 383 7.99 21.33 -25.37
C ILE A 383 7.33 20.80 -24.09
N GLY A 384 7.21 21.68 -23.09
CA GLY A 384 6.58 21.33 -21.81
C GLY A 384 7.45 20.59 -20.82
N SER A 385 8.71 20.29 -21.16
CA SER A 385 9.61 19.50 -20.30
C SER A 385 10.97 20.18 -20.15
N GLU A 386 11.53 20.15 -18.94
CA GLU A 386 12.88 20.65 -18.69
C GLU A 386 13.91 19.57 -19.05
N ILE A 387 14.96 19.96 -19.78
CA ILE A 387 16.03 19.05 -20.18
C ILE A 387 17.32 19.42 -19.45
N PHE A 388 17.84 18.48 -18.68
CA PHE A 388 19.10 18.62 -17.94
C PHE A 388 20.17 17.77 -18.62
N SER A 389 20.92 18.39 -19.54
CA SER A 389 22.02 17.73 -20.24
C SER A 389 23.32 17.78 -19.43
N HIS A 390 23.97 16.63 -19.29
CA HIS A 390 25.22 16.45 -18.55
C HIS A 390 26.29 15.87 -19.48
N ALA A 391 27.54 16.30 -19.31
CA ALA A 391 28.64 15.78 -20.12
C ALA A 391 29.00 14.32 -19.76
N LYS A 392 28.81 13.95 -18.49
CA LYS A 392 29.14 12.65 -17.93
C LYS A 392 27.96 12.04 -17.18
N GLU A 393 27.91 10.71 -17.14
CA GLU A 393 26.88 9.96 -16.42
C GLU A 393 26.94 10.22 -14.90
N GLU A 394 28.12 10.37 -14.33
CA GLU A 394 28.32 10.65 -12.91
C GLU A 394 27.64 11.95 -12.49
N ASP A 395 27.77 12.99 -13.32
CA ASP A 395 27.13 14.29 -13.10
C ASP A 395 25.61 14.18 -13.19
N MET A 396 25.11 13.38 -14.14
CA MET A 396 23.68 13.11 -14.31
C MET A 396 23.08 12.40 -13.09
N LEU A 397 23.71 11.31 -12.64
CA LEU A 397 23.26 10.54 -11.47
C LEU A 397 23.25 11.42 -10.20
N MET A 398 24.31 12.21 -9.99
CA MET A 398 24.38 13.11 -8.83
C MET A 398 23.39 14.27 -8.93
N ALA A 399 23.08 14.76 -10.14
CA ALA A 399 22.05 15.77 -10.37
C ALA A 399 20.65 15.20 -10.12
N TRP A 400 20.36 13.99 -10.58
CA TRP A 400 19.10 13.30 -10.31
C TRP A 400 18.89 13.08 -8.81
N ARG A 401 19.91 12.60 -8.08
CA ARG A 401 19.84 12.48 -6.61
C ARG A 401 19.50 13.82 -5.93
N LYS A 402 20.15 14.91 -6.33
CA LYS A 402 19.84 16.27 -5.81
C LYS A 402 18.41 16.68 -6.14
N PHE A 403 17.93 16.35 -7.34
CA PHE A 403 16.55 16.61 -7.76
C PHE A 403 15.55 15.87 -6.89
N VAL A 404 15.70 14.56 -6.68
CA VAL A 404 14.79 13.75 -5.83
C VAL A 404 14.73 14.33 -4.41
N VAL A 405 15.89 14.66 -3.82
CA VAL A 405 15.95 15.26 -2.48
C VAL A 405 15.25 16.63 -2.43
N LYS A 406 15.43 17.47 -3.46
CA LYS A 406 14.85 18.83 -3.52
C LYS A 406 13.35 18.82 -3.85
N ALA A 407 12.91 17.91 -4.71
CA ALA A 407 11.50 17.72 -5.08
C ALA A 407 10.70 17.07 -3.95
N ASP A 408 11.37 16.30 -3.09
CA ASP A 408 10.82 15.62 -1.92
C ASP A 408 9.51 14.85 -2.21
N PRO A 409 9.51 13.88 -3.14
CA PRO A 409 8.32 13.08 -3.45
C PRO A 409 7.91 12.18 -2.27
N ASP A 410 6.60 12.04 -2.08
CA ASP A 410 5.99 11.20 -1.05
C ASP A 410 5.85 9.75 -1.51
N VAL A 411 5.56 9.56 -2.80
CA VAL A 411 5.37 8.26 -3.43
C VAL A 411 6.28 8.17 -4.64
N LEU A 412 7.10 7.13 -4.68
CA LEU A 412 7.89 6.74 -5.85
C LEU A 412 7.16 5.61 -6.57
N ILE A 413 6.86 5.84 -7.85
CA ILE A 413 6.20 4.89 -8.72
C ILE A 413 7.01 4.72 -10.01
N GLY A 414 6.58 3.76 -10.82
CA GLY A 414 7.08 3.48 -12.15
C GLY A 414 6.63 2.09 -12.55
N TYR A 415 7.30 1.48 -13.53
CA TYR A 415 6.96 0.14 -13.99
C TYR A 415 8.20 -0.75 -13.99
N ASN A 416 8.25 -1.73 -13.08
CA ASN A 416 9.43 -2.56 -12.82
C ASN A 416 10.58 -1.84 -12.08
N THR A 417 10.30 -0.71 -11.44
CA THR A 417 11.26 0.09 -10.68
C THR A 417 11.94 -0.67 -9.55
N SER A 418 11.23 -1.58 -8.89
CA SER A 418 11.79 -2.30 -7.74
C SER A 418 12.80 -3.37 -8.14
N ASN A 419 12.62 -4.00 -9.31
CA ASN A 419 13.46 -5.11 -9.76
C ASN A 419 14.50 -4.69 -10.81
N PHE A 420 14.31 -3.56 -11.50
CA PHE A 420 15.24 -3.05 -12.50
C PHE A 420 15.78 -1.67 -12.13
N ASP A 421 14.98 -0.60 -12.23
CA ASP A 421 15.49 0.78 -12.22
C ASP A 421 16.29 1.15 -10.96
N LEU A 422 15.71 0.97 -9.77
CA LEU A 422 16.39 1.32 -8.51
C LEU A 422 17.63 0.44 -8.26
N PRO A 423 17.57 -0.90 -8.36
CA PRO A 423 18.77 -1.73 -8.28
C PRO A 423 19.86 -1.34 -9.29
N TYR A 424 19.47 -1.08 -10.55
CA TYR A 424 20.40 -0.72 -11.62
C TYR A 424 21.12 0.60 -11.32
N LEU A 425 20.38 1.63 -10.91
CA LEU A 425 20.96 2.92 -10.51
C LEU A 425 21.93 2.79 -9.33
N LEU A 426 21.59 1.99 -8.33
CA LEU A 426 22.44 1.74 -7.16
C LEU A 426 23.72 0.99 -7.54
N ASP A 427 23.60 -0.08 -8.33
CA ASP A 427 24.73 -0.89 -8.77
C ASP A 427 25.64 -0.11 -9.74
N ARG A 428 25.05 0.72 -10.60
CA ARG A 428 25.79 1.59 -11.53
C ARG A 428 26.56 2.66 -10.80
N ALA A 429 25.93 3.34 -9.84
CA ALA A 429 26.60 4.33 -9.02
C ALA A 429 27.75 3.72 -8.20
N LYS A 430 27.60 2.46 -7.75
CA LYS A 430 28.68 1.71 -7.10
C LYS A 430 29.83 1.43 -8.07
N ALA A 431 29.54 1.00 -9.30
CA ALA A 431 30.53 0.74 -10.34
C ALA A 431 31.35 1.99 -10.71
N LEU A 432 30.70 3.15 -10.75
CA LEU A 432 31.31 4.45 -11.04
C LEU A 432 32.01 5.10 -9.83
N GLY A 433 31.97 4.46 -8.65
CA GLY A 433 32.59 5.01 -7.44
C GLY A 433 31.91 6.27 -6.91
N LEU A 434 30.57 6.32 -6.92
CA LEU A 434 29.76 7.45 -6.45
C LEU A 434 29.16 7.17 -5.05
N PRO A 435 29.95 7.26 -3.96
CA PRO A 435 29.48 6.89 -2.62
C PRO A 435 28.36 7.78 -2.09
N LYS A 436 28.16 8.98 -2.65
CA LYS A 436 27.12 9.94 -2.25
C LYS A 436 25.80 9.78 -2.99
N PHE A 437 25.74 8.93 -4.02
CA PHE A 437 24.51 8.67 -4.77
C PHE A 437 23.42 7.98 -3.94
N PRO A 438 23.68 6.90 -3.15
CA PRO A 438 22.64 6.15 -2.45
C PRO A 438 22.14 6.84 -1.16
N TYR A 439 21.83 8.13 -1.24
CA TYR A 439 21.31 8.97 -0.15
C TYR A 439 20.21 9.90 -0.70
N PHE A 440 19.10 9.30 -1.15
CA PHE A 440 17.91 9.95 -1.71
C PHE A 440 16.62 9.61 -0.95
N GLY A 441 16.69 8.86 0.15
CA GLY A 441 15.62 8.79 1.16
C GLY A 441 15.38 10.12 1.86
N ARG A 442 14.49 10.15 2.86
CA ARG A 442 14.29 11.35 3.70
C ARG A 442 15.32 11.48 4.83
N MET A 443 16.11 10.44 5.09
CA MET A 443 17.14 10.44 6.14
C MET A 443 18.53 10.69 5.54
N PHE A 444 19.27 11.69 6.04
CA PHE A 444 20.54 12.12 5.43
C PHE A 444 21.62 11.02 5.42
N ASN A 445 21.65 10.22 6.49
CA ASN A 445 22.73 9.28 6.79
C ASN A 445 22.31 7.81 6.62
N ILE A 446 21.12 7.54 6.06
CA ILE A 446 20.69 6.17 5.76
C ILE A 446 20.91 5.91 4.29
N LYS A 447 21.84 4.98 4.03
CA LYS A 447 22.18 4.54 2.69
C LYS A 447 21.06 3.66 2.11
N GLN A 448 20.66 3.93 0.88
CA GLN A 448 19.74 3.07 0.13
C GLN A 448 20.50 1.85 -0.39
N GLU A 449 19.99 0.64 -0.11
CA GLU A 449 20.56 -0.62 -0.57
C GLU A 449 19.47 -1.54 -1.10
N ALA A 450 19.72 -2.16 -2.26
CA ALA A 450 18.86 -3.21 -2.78
C ALA A 450 19.16 -4.53 -2.06
N LYS A 451 18.12 -5.17 -1.54
CA LYS A 451 18.20 -6.48 -0.87
C LYS A 451 17.24 -7.45 -1.54
N ASP A 452 17.70 -8.67 -1.73
CA ASP A 452 16.85 -9.74 -2.25
C ASP A 452 15.82 -10.12 -1.18
N ALA A 453 14.58 -10.27 -1.62
CA ALA A 453 13.43 -10.64 -0.81
C ALA A 453 12.61 -11.69 -1.55
N VAL A 454 12.40 -12.83 -0.90
CA VAL A 454 11.55 -13.89 -1.44
C VAL A 454 10.17 -13.77 -0.80
N PHE A 455 9.14 -13.65 -1.65
CA PHE A 455 7.76 -13.73 -1.22
C PHE A 455 7.15 -15.02 -1.76
N SER A 456 6.55 -15.84 -0.90
CA SER A 456 5.89 -17.08 -1.31
C SER A 456 4.50 -17.19 -0.69
N SER A 457 3.51 -17.53 -1.53
CA SER A 457 2.16 -17.89 -1.10
C SER A 457 1.48 -18.73 -2.18
N ARG A 458 0.50 -19.57 -1.80
CA ARG A 458 -0.31 -20.32 -2.77
C ARG A 458 -1.08 -19.40 -3.74
N ALA A 459 -1.53 -18.22 -3.26
CA ALA A 459 -2.34 -17.29 -4.04
C ALA A 459 -1.54 -16.45 -5.06
N TYR A 460 -0.33 -16.02 -4.69
CA TYR A 460 0.49 -15.12 -5.51
C TYR A 460 1.73 -15.81 -6.11
N GLY A 461 1.93 -17.10 -5.83
CA GLY A 461 3.12 -17.85 -6.21
C GLY A 461 4.34 -17.49 -5.37
N THR A 462 5.50 -18.01 -5.80
CA THR A 462 6.82 -17.62 -5.30
C THR A 462 7.43 -16.60 -6.25
N ARG A 463 7.85 -15.45 -5.72
CA ARG A 463 8.51 -14.38 -6.47
C ARG A 463 9.76 -13.93 -5.72
N GLU A 464 10.85 -13.81 -6.46
CA GLU A 464 12.06 -13.15 -6.02
C GLU A 464 11.96 -11.69 -6.44
N ASN A 465 11.98 -10.80 -5.46
CA ASN A 465 11.94 -9.36 -5.67
C ASN A 465 13.16 -8.72 -5.02
N LYS A 466 13.52 -7.53 -5.49
CA LYS A 466 14.44 -6.66 -4.78
C LYS A 466 13.66 -5.60 -4.03
N VAL A 467 14.10 -5.30 -2.80
CA VAL A 467 13.55 -4.24 -1.95
C VAL A 467 14.65 -3.24 -1.69
N VAL A 468 14.36 -1.96 -1.94
CA VAL A 468 15.25 -0.84 -1.63
C VAL A 468 14.68 -0.08 -0.45
N ASN A 469 15.49 0.18 0.58
CA ASN A 469 15.07 0.98 1.73
C ASN A 469 15.12 2.48 1.39
N ILE A 470 13.95 3.07 1.09
CA ILE A 470 13.81 4.50 0.81
C ILE A 470 12.99 5.13 1.94
N ASP A 471 13.62 5.26 3.10
CA ASP A 471 13.00 5.64 4.36
C ASP A 471 12.21 6.95 4.22
N GLY A 472 10.93 6.93 4.60
CA GLY A 472 10.01 8.07 4.54
C GLY A 472 9.37 8.37 3.18
N ARG A 473 9.63 7.53 2.16
CA ARG A 473 8.96 7.60 0.85
C ARG A 473 8.27 6.27 0.57
N MET A 474 6.98 6.32 0.26
CA MET A 474 6.26 5.12 -0.17
C MET A 474 6.73 4.67 -1.55
N GLN A 475 6.78 3.37 -1.78
CA GLN A 475 7.06 2.78 -3.09
C GLN A 475 5.83 2.04 -3.57
N LEU A 476 5.42 2.29 -4.82
CA LEU A 476 4.30 1.60 -5.47
C LEU A 476 4.68 1.31 -6.93
N ASP A 477 5.33 0.17 -7.14
CA ASP A 477 5.65 -0.35 -8.47
C ASP A 477 4.39 -0.90 -9.15
N LEU A 478 4.00 -0.29 -10.28
CA LEU A 478 2.76 -0.64 -10.97
C LEU A 478 2.80 -2.06 -11.56
N LEU A 479 3.98 -2.60 -11.88
CA LEU A 479 4.09 -4.00 -12.31
C LEU A 479 3.68 -4.93 -11.17
N GLN A 480 4.17 -4.70 -9.95
CA GLN A 480 3.85 -5.53 -8.80
C GLN A 480 2.36 -5.41 -8.42
N PHE A 481 1.82 -4.19 -8.46
CA PHE A 481 0.39 -3.94 -8.23
C PHE A 481 -0.47 -4.72 -9.22
N ILE A 482 -0.20 -4.58 -10.52
CA ILE A 482 -1.01 -5.21 -11.57
C ILE A 482 -0.92 -6.74 -11.50
N GLN A 483 0.27 -7.29 -11.22
CA GLN A 483 0.46 -8.73 -11.04
C GLN A 483 -0.21 -9.31 -9.78
N ARG A 484 -0.63 -8.47 -8.82
CA ARG A 484 -1.38 -8.89 -7.64
C ARG A 484 -2.89 -8.81 -7.86
N GLU A 485 -3.34 -7.73 -8.48
CA GLU A 485 -4.77 -7.41 -8.60
C GLU A 485 -5.42 -7.97 -9.89
N TYR A 486 -4.64 -8.16 -10.96
CA TYR A 486 -5.16 -8.56 -12.27
C TYR A 486 -4.51 -9.84 -12.78
N LYS A 487 -5.31 -10.67 -13.48
CA LYS A 487 -4.85 -11.87 -14.18
C LYS A 487 -4.81 -11.59 -15.68
N LEU A 488 -3.66 -11.12 -16.17
CA LEU A 488 -3.45 -10.75 -17.57
C LEU A 488 -2.59 -11.81 -18.30
N ARG A 489 -2.71 -11.85 -19.64
CA ARG A 489 -1.87 -12.72 -20.50
C ARG A 489 -0.42 -12.23 -20.59
N SER A 490 -0.22 -10.91 -20.55
CA SER A 490 1.09 -10.25 -20.65
C SER A 490 1.11 -9.07 -19.68
N TYR A 491 2.23 -8.90 -18.99
CA TYR A 491 2.47 -7.81 -18.03
C TYR A 491 3.53 -6.83 -18.53
N THR A 492 3.76 -6.73 -19.84
CA THR A 492 4.61 -5.64 -20.38
C THR A 492 3.87 -4.32 -20.30
N LEU A 493 4.58 -3.21 -20.07
CA LEU A 493 3.99 -1.87 -19.99
C LEU A 493 3.15 -1.55 -21.24
N ASN A 494 3.60 -1.96 -22.44
CA ASN A 494 2.84 -1.81 -23.67
C ASN A 494 1.49 -2.55 -23.63
N SER A 495 1.50 -3.83 -23.21
CA SER A 495 0.28 -4.65 -23.17
C SER A 495 -0.73 -4.11 -22.15
N VAL A 496 -0.23 -3.70 -20.99
CA VAL A 496 -1.03 -3.14 -19.90
C VAL A 496 -1.60 -1.77 -20.28
N SER A 497 -0.79 -0.90 -20.89
CA SER A 497 -1.24 0.40 -21.38
C SER A 497 -2.28 0.25 -22.49
N ALA A 498 -2.09 -0.70 -23.42
CA ALA A 498 -3.09 -0.97 -24.45
C ALA A 498 -4.39 -1.50 -23.84
N HIS A 499 -4.30 -2.40 -22.85
CA HIS A 499 -5.47 -2.98 -22.20
C HIS A 499 -6.27 -1.96 -21.39
N PHE A 500 -5.60 -1.17 -20.54
CA PHE A 500 -6.27 -0.25 -19.64
C PHE A 500 -6.45 1.14 -20.23
N LEU A 501 -5.45 1.72 -20.90
CA LEU A 501 -5.51 3.09 -21.43
C LEU A 501 -6.05 3.16 -22.86
N GLY A 502 -6.01 2.05 -23.62
CA GLY A 502 -6.35 2.05 -25.05
C GLY A 502 -5.23 2.63 -25.92
N GLU A 503 -4.02 2.75 -25.38
CA GLU A 503 -2.87 3.36 -26.04
C GLU A 503 -1.72 2.38 -26.15
N GLN A 504 -1.02 2.42 -27.28
CA GLN A 504 0.21 1.65 -27.48
C GLN A 504 1.42 2.56 -27.30
N LYS A 505 2.52 1.99 -26.78
CA LYS A 505 3.82 2.67 -26.80
C LYS A 505 4.40 2.58 -28.22
N GLU A 506 5.12 3.61 -28.66
CA GLU A 506 5.99 3.45 -29.83
C GLU A 506 7.19 2.63 -29.37
N ASP A 507 7.34 1.39 -29.85
CA ASP A 507 8.39 0.50 -29.36
C ASP A 507 9.75 0.93 -29.95
N VAL A 508 10.65 1.43 -29.10
CA VAL A 508 12.05 1.63 -29.45
C VAL A 508 12.78 0.34 -29.11
N GLN A 509 13.21 -0.39 -30.13
CA GLN A 509 13.92 -1.66 -29.92
C GLN A 509 15.23 -1.41 -29.17
N HIS A 510 15.52 -2.21 -28.13
CA HIS A 510 16.71 -2.01 -27.30
C HIS A 510 18.02 -1.94 -28.10
N SER A 511 18.11 -2.63 -29.23
CA SER A 511 19.29 -2.64 -30.11
C SER A 511 19.60 -1.30 -30.78
N ILE A 512 18.64 -0.38 -30.88
CA ILE A 512 18.83 0.94 -31.50
C ILE A 512 19.04 2.07 -30.48
N ILE A 513 18.88 1.80 -29.18
CA ILE A 513 19.04 2.82 -28.13
C ILE A 513 20.46 3.40 -28.15
N THR A 514 21.47 2.53 -28.24
CA THR A 514 22.89 2.93 -28.32
C THR A 514 23.16 3.77 -29.57
N ASP A 515 22.63 3.35 -30.73
CA ASP A 515 22.79 4.08 -31.99
C ASP A 515 22.10 5.47 -31.94
N LEU A 516 20.94 5.58 -31.27
CA LEU A 516 20.26 6.87 -31.04
C LEU A 516 21.03 7.79 -30.10
N GLN A 517 21.64 7.23 -29.05
CA GLN A 517 22.43 7.98 -28.08
C GLN A 517 23.72 8.55 -28.70
N GLU A 518 24.42 7.75 -29.51
CA GLU A 518 25.66 8.13 -30.21
C GLU A 518 25.44 9.11 -31.37
N GLY A 519 24.18 9.31 -31.79
CA GLY A 519 23.81 10.23 -32.85
C GLY A 519 23.83 11.72 -32.44
N THR A 520 22.80 12.44 -32.86
CA THR A 520 22.68 13.90 -32.68
C THR A 520 21.85 14.28 -31.46
N ALA A 521 21.81 15.58 -31.13
CA ALA A 521 20.90 16.08 -30.10
C ALA A 521 19.42 15.75 -30.39
N GLU A 522 19.05 15.60 -31.66
CA GLU A 522 17.68 15.26 -32.07
C GLU A 522 17.37 13.77 -31.91
N THR A 523 18.34 12.88 -32.16
CA THR A 523 18.13 11.44 -31.90
C THR A 523 18.03 11.18 -30.40
N ARG A 524 18.81 11.89 -29.58
CA ARG A 524 18.65 11.87 -28.11
C ARG A 524 17.35 12.49 -27.64
N ARG A 525 16.83 13.53 -28.31
CA ARG A 525 15.48 14.07 -28.05
C ARG A 525 14.40 13.03 -28.31
N ARG A 526 14.49 12.27 -29.40
CA ARG A 526 13.55 11.17 -29.69
C ARG A 526 13.56 10.13 -28.55
N LEU A 527 14.74 9.73 -28.08
CA LEU A 527 14.87 8.83 -26.94
C LEU A 527 14.29 9.44 -25.65
N ALA A 528 14.52 10.74 -25.42
CA ALA A 528 13.99 11.43 -24.25
C ALA A 528 12.46 11.54 -24.24
N VAL A 529 11.83 11.71 -25.42
CA VAL A 529 10.36 11.65 -25.55
C VAL A 529 9.85 10.24 -25.25
N TYR A 530 10.57 9.20 -25.69
CA TYR A 530 10.24 7.81 -25.38
C TYR A 530 10.33 7.53 -23.87
N CYS A 531 11.45 7.85 -23.23
CA CYS A 531 11.65 7.68 -21.79
C CYS A 531 10.64 8.51 -20.97
N LEU A 532 10.31 9.73 -21.41
CA LEU A 532 9.28 10.55 -20.74
C LEU A 532 7.88 9.94 -20.86
N LYS A 533 7.55 9.27 -21.97
CA LYS A 533 6.30 8.54 -22.12
C LYS A 533 6.27 7.31 -21.19
N ASP A 534 7.35 6.54 -21.13
CA ASP A 534 7.46 5.38 -20.23
C ASP A 534 7.44 5.78 -18.74
N ALA A 535 7.94 6.97 -18.39
CA ALA A 535 7.76 7.57 -17.06
C ALA A 535 6.33 8.09 -16.81
N TYR A 536 5.58 8.51 -17.83
CA TYR A 536 4.23 9.07 -17.65
C TYR A 536 3.12 8.01 -17.58
N LEU A 537 3.23 6.93 -18.35
CA LEU A 537 2.24 5.85 -18.39
C LEU A 537 1.92 5.24 -17.01
N PRO A 538 2.90 4.97 -16.11
CA PRO A 538 2.63 4.45 -14.78
C PRO A 538 1.80 5.40 -13.92
N LEU A 539 1.98 6.72 -14.07
CA LEU A 539 1.16 7.72 -13.38
C LEU A 539 -0.29 7.67 -13.88
N ARG A 540 -0.51 7.61 -15.19
CA ARG A 540 -1.85 7.47 -15.76
C ARG A 540 -2.53 6.16 -15.37
N LEU A 541 -1.77 5.06 -15.34
CA LEU A 541 -2.27 3.77 -14.85
C LEU A 541 -2.65 3.84 -13.36
N LEU A 542 -1.83 4.49 -12.53
CA LEU A 542 -2.11 4.68 -11.11
C LEU A 542 -3.43 5.43 -10.87
N GLU A 543 -3.66 6.50 -11.63
CA GLU A 543 -4.89 7.30 -11.54
C GLU A 543 -6.10 6.52 -12.07
N LYS A 544 -6.00 5.93 -13.27
CA LYS A 544 -7.10 5.19 -13.90
C LYS A 544 -7.56 3.98 -13.08
N LEU A 545 -6.62 3.28 -12.45
CA LEU A 545 -6.89 2.09 -11.63
C LEU A 545 -7.14 2.44 -10.15
N MET A 546 -7.13 3.73 -9.80
CA MET A 546 -7.33 4.23 -8.44
C MET A 546 -6.41 3.57 -7.40
N CYS A 547 -5.18 3.21 -7.78
CA CYS A 547 -4.31 2.34 -6.97
C CYS A 547 -4.09 2.91 -5.57
N LEU A 548 -3.73 4.20 -5.49
CA LEU A 548 -3.43 4.88 -4.24
C LEU A 548 -4.65 5.03 -3.33
N VAL A 549 -5.83 5.26 -3.91
CA VAL A 549 -7.10 5.38 -3.17
C VAL A 549 -7.47 4.04 -2.56
N ASN A 550 -7.52 2.97 -3.37
CA ASN A 550 -7.89 1.63 -2.94
C ASN A 550 -6.95 1.10 -1.84
N TYR A 551 -5.64 1.34 -1.98
CA TYR A 551 -4.67 0.91 -0.97
C TYR A 551 -4.69 1.78 0.29
N THR A 552 -5.00 3.07 0.18
CA THR A 552 -5.21 3.92 1.35
C THR A 552 -6.42 3.44 2.15
N GLU A 553 -7.53 3.14 1.49
CA GLU A 553 -8.71 2.56 2.12
C GLU A 553 -8.37 1.23 2.80
N MET A 554 -7.68 0.33 2.09
CA MET A 554 -7.25 -0.96 2.66
C MET A 554 -6.36 -0.79 3.90
N ALA A 555 -5.42 0.17 3.88
CA ALA A 555 -4.53 0.46 5.01
C ALA A 555 -5.28 1.03 6.22
N ARG A 556 -6.28 1.89 5.97
CA ARG A 556 -7.18 2.45 7.00
C ARG A 556 -8.05 1.37 7.63
N VAL A 557 -8.76 0.58 6.81
CA VAL A 557 -9.69 -0.48 7.25
C VAL A 557 -8.96 -1.57 8.04
N THR A 558 -7.81 -2.03 7.55
CA THR A 558 -7.08 -3.13 8.19
C THR A 558 -6.07 -2.67 9.23
N GLY A 559 -5.80 -1.36 9.32
CA GLY A 559 -4.92 -0.76 10.30
C GLY A 559 -3.46 -1.18 10.18
N VAL A 560 -2.98 -1.52 8.97
CA VAL A 560 -1.56 -1.83 8.69
C VAL A 560 -0.88 -0.66 7.98
N PRO A 561 0.45 -0.49 8.11
CA PRO A 561 1.20 0.46 7.29
C PRO A 561 1.00 0.23 5.78
N PHE A 562 1.05 1.28 4.97
CA PHE A 562 0.84 1.20 3.52
C PHE A 562 1.82 0.23 2.85
N SER A 563 3.10 0.28 3.26
CA SER A 563 4.17 -0.59 2.74
C SER A 563 3.89 -2.09 2.92
N TYR A 564 3.08 -2.47 3.91
CA TYR A 564 2.74 -3.88 4.15
C TYR A 564 1.80 -4.44 3.09
N LEU A 565 1.02 -3.60 2.40
CA LEU A 565 0.08 -4.04 1.36
C LEU A 565 0.81 -4.64 0.14
N LEU A 566 2.02 -4.17 -0.15
CA LEU A 566 2.88 -4.71 -1.21
C LEU A 566 3.91 -5.70 -0.65
N ALA A 567 4.47 -5.47 0.53
CA ALA A 567 5.57 -6.30 1.05
C ALA A 567 5.10 -7.57 1.78
N ARG A 568 3.84 -7.63 2.23
CA ARG A 568 3.30 -8.73 3.02
C ARG A 568 2.04 -9.33 2.39
N GLY A 569 1.59 -10.46 2.94
CA GLY A 569 0.38 -11.17 2.54
C GLY A 569 -0.82 -10.84 3.42
N GLN A 570 -1.91 -11.59 3.26
CA GLN A 570 -3.19 -11.31 3.93
C GLN A 570 -3.16 -11.50 5.46
N GLN A 571 -2.28 -12.36 5.98
CA GLN A 571 -2.23 -12.69 7.41
C GLN A 571 -1.98 -11.46 8.30
N ILE A 572 -1.05 -10.57 7.93
CA ILE A 572 -0.70 -9.41 8.77
C ILE A 572 -1.87 -8.43 8.94
N LYS A 573 -2.74 -8.34 7.92
CA LYS A 573 -3.95 -7.50 7.95
C LYS A 573 -4.96 -8.05 8.96
N VAL A 574 -5.12 -9.37 9.02
CA VAL A 574 -5.99 -10.04 10.00
C VAL A 574 -5.40 -9.92 11.40
N ILE A 575 -4.08 -10.11 11.56
CA ILE A 575 -3.39 -9.96 12.84
C ILE A 575 -3.56 -8.54 13.40
N SER A 576 -3.38 -7.50 12.58
CA SER A 576 -3.60 -6.11 13.03
C SER A 576 -5.03 -5.90 13.56
N GLN A 577 -6.04 -6.30 12.78
CA GLN A 577 -7.45 -6.18 13.19
C GLN A 577 -7.76 -6.99 14.45
N LEU A 578 -7.22 -8.21 14.56
CA LEU A 578 -7.41 -9.08 15.71
C LEU A 578 -6.85 -8.45 16.98
N PHE A 579 -5.61 -7.96 16.95
CA PHE A 579 -4.97 -7.34 18.10
C PHE A 579 -5.66 -6.04 18.53
N ARG A 580 -6.15 -5.22 17.60
CA ARG A 580 -6.95 -4.02 17.91
C ARG A 580 -8.21 -4.40 18.70
N LYS A 581 -8.92 -5.42 18.25
CA LYS A 581 -10.13 -5.91 18.93
C LYS A 581 -9.84 -6.60 20.25
N CYS A 582 -8.76 -7.37 20.35
CA CYS A 582 -8.33 -7.95 21.62
C CYS A 582 -7.95 -6.90 22.66
N LEU A 583 -7.32 -5.79 22.24
CA LEU A 583 -6.97 -4.68 23.13
C LEU A 583 -8.21 -4.05 23.78
N GLU A 584 -9.27 -3.81 22.99
CA GLU A 584 -10.56 -3.27 23.47
C GLU A 584 -11.19 -4.15 24.55
N GLU A 585 -11.10 -5.47 24.42
CA GLU A 585 -11.74 -6.46 25.30
C GLU A 585 -10.83 -6.98 26.43
N ASN A 586 -9.59 -6.48 26.56
CA ASN A 586 -8.59 -7.00 27.51
C ASN A 586 -8.24 -8.48 27.30
N ILE A 587 -8.20 -8.90 26.04
CA ILE A 587 -7.83 -10.26 25.62
C ILE A 587 -6.38 -10.26 25.14
N VAL A 588 -5.64 -11.34 25.40
CA VAL A 588 -4.27 -11.56 24.95
C VAL A 588 -4.17 -12.77 24.01
N VAL A 589 -3.29 -12.69 23.02
CA VAL A 589 -3.15 -13.68 21.94
C VAL A 589 -1.94 -14.58 22.22
N PRO A 590 -2.09 -15.91 22.38
CA PRO A 590 -0.97 -16.80 22.65
C PRO A 590 -0.01 -16.88 21.46
N ASN A 591 1.29 -16.89 21.74
CA ASN A 591 2.33 -17.14 20.76
C ASN A 591 2.43 -18.65 20.50
N MET A 592 1.55 -19.18 19.65
CA MET A 592 1.58 -20.59 19.26
C MET A 592 2.63 -20.83 18.18
N ARG A 593 3.44 -21.87 18.34
CA ARG A 593 4.35 -22.32 17.28
C ARG A 593 3.54 -23.02 16.20
N SER A 594 3.67 -22.53 14.97
CA SER A 594 3.12 -23.23 13.81
C SER A 594 4.06 -24.37 13.44
N GLU A 595 3.78 -25.58 13.88
CA GLU A 595 4.35 -26.76 13.25
C GLU A 595 3.61 -26.94 11.93
N GLY A 596 4.34 -26.85 10.81
CA GLY A 596 3.75 -27.03 9.49
C GLY A 596 3.11 -28.42 9.42
N SER A 597 1.78 -28.48 9.41
CA SER A 597 1.06 -29.73 9.15
C SER A 597 0.81 -29.85 7.65
N ASN A 598 1.10 -31.03 7.10
CA ASN A 598 0.73 -31.40 5.73
C ASN A 598 -0.69 -31.98 5.66
N GLU A 599 -1.41 -32.08 6.78
CA GLU A 599 -2.78 -32.58 6.80
C GLU A 599 -3.75 -31.49 6.32
N GLU A 600 -4.43 -31.76 5.20
CA GLU A 600 -5.50 -30.91 4.69
C GLU A 600 -6.84 -31.33 5.33
N TYR A 601 -7.72 -30.35 5.60
CA TYR A 601 -9.07 -30.59 6.11
C TYR A 601 -10.08 -30.66 4.96
N GLU A 602 -11.23 -31.30 5.20
CA GLU A 602 -12.29 -31.43 4.20
C GLU A 602 -12.80 -30.05 3.74
N GLY A 603 -12.84 -29.86 2.41
CA GLY A 603 -13.23 -28.60 1.77
C GLY A 603 -14.72 -28.53 1.41
N ALA A 604 -15.04 -27.73 0.39
CA ALA A 604 -16.42 -27.58 -0.09
C ALA A 604 -16.88 -28.80 -0.90
N THR A 605 -18.17 -29.13 -0.81
CA THR A 605 -18.82 -30.10 -1.68
C THR A 605 -19.10 -29.49 -3.05
N VAL A 606 -18.76 -30.22 -4.13
CA VAL A 606 -19.16 -29.88 -5.50
C VAL A 606 -20.24 -30.87 -5.92
N ILE A 607 -21.42 -30.37 -6.28
CA ILE A 607 -22.52 -31.22 -6.78
C ILE A 607 -22.12 -31.80 -8.13
N GLU A 608 -22.38 -33.09 -8.34
CA GLU A 608 -22.11 -33.75 -9.61
C GLU A 608 -22.92 -33.11 -10.76
N PRO A 609 -22.26 -32.58 -11.81
CA PRO A 609 -22.95 -31.87 -12.87
C PRO A 609 -23.68 -32.84 -13.80
N ILE A 610 -24.95 -32.55 -14.10
CA ILE A 610 -25.64 -33.18 -15.23
C ILE A 610 -25.11 -32.54 -16.51
N ARG A 611 -24.22 -33.25 -17.21
CA ARG A 611 -23.53 -32.73 -18.40
C ARG A 611 -24.47 -32.73 -19.60
N GLY A 612 -24.46 -31.63 -20.35
CA GLY A 612 -25.25 -31.51 -21.58
C GLY A 612 -25.22 -30.10 -22.15
N TYR A 613 -25.77 -29.96 -23.35
CA TYR A 613 -26.18 -28.67 -23.89
C TYR A 613 -27.61 -28.41 -23.45
N TYR A 614 -27.85 -27.27 -22.81
CA TYR A 614 -29.16 -26.87 -22.34
C TYR A 614 -29.70 -25.77 -23.26
N ASP A 615 -30.79 -26.06 -23.96
CA ASP A 615 -31.54 -25.11 -24.80
C ASP A 615 -32.65 -24.39 -24.01
N VAL A 616 -32.67 -24.58 -22.70
CA VAL A 616 -33.60 -23.97 -21.74
C VAL A 616 -32.85 -23.02 -20.79
N PRO A 617 -33.48 -21.93 -20.32
CA PRO A 617 -32.86 -21.05 -19.33
C PRO A 617 -32.54 -21.79 -18.02
N ILE A 618 -31.33 -21.61 -17.52
CA ILE A 618 -30.90 -22.12 -16.21
C ILE A 618 -30.78 -20.94 -15.24
N ALA A 619 -31.58 -20.97 -14.18
CA ALA A 619 -31.47 -19.98 -13.10
C ALA A 619 -30.30 -20.33 -12.18
N THR A 620 -29.39 -19.40 -11.97
CA THR A 620 -28.29 -19.53 -11.01
C THR A 620 -28.66 -18.79 -9.72
N LEU A 621 -28.57 -19.48 -8.59
CA LEU A 621 -28.79 -18.93 -7.26
C LEU A 621 -27.54 -19.15 -6.42
N ASP A 622 -27.06 -18.11 -5.75
CA ASP A 622 -25.87 -18.14 -4.92
C ASP A 622 -26.06 -17.44 -3.57
N PHE A 623 -25.21 -17.76 -2.60
CA PHE A 623 -25.18 -17.10 -1.29
C PHE A 623 -24.17 -15.96 -1.30
N SER A 624 -24.62 -14.74 -1.03
CA SER A 624 -23.73 -13.60 -0.83
C SER A 624 -22.89 -13.77 0.44
N SER A 625 -21.56 -13.75 0.31
CA SER A 625 -20.62 -13.82 1.45
C SER A 625 -20.82 -15.05 2.37
N LEU A 626 -20.96 -16.24 1.77
CA LEU A 626 -21.27 -17.50 2.45
C LEU A 626 -20.46 -17.73 3.74
N TYR A 627 -19.13 -17.87 3.68
CA TYR A 627 -18.34 -18.21 4.87
C TYR A 627 -18.35 -17.14 5.98
N PRO A 628 -18.15 -15.84 5.67
CA PRO A 628 -18.36 -14.80 6.69
C PRO A 628 -19.74 -14.84 7.33
N SER A 629 -20.80 -15.07 6.56
CA SER A 629 -22.18 -15.15 7.08
C SER A 629 -22.38 -16.33 8.03
N ILE A 630 -21.83 -17.51 7.71
CA ILE A 630 -21.83 -18.69 8.60
C ILE A 630 -21.12 -18.36 9.90
N MET A 631 -19.94 -17.73 9.83
CA MET A 631 -19.17 -17.38 11.03
C MET A 631 -19.95 -16.44 11.96
N MET A 632 -20.65 -15.46 11.40
CA MET A 632 -21.49 -14.52 12.16
C MET A 632 -22.72 -15.22 12.75
N ALA A 633 -23.52 -15.87 11.90
CA ALA A 633 -24.78 -16.51 12.29
C ALA A 633 -24.61 -17.59 13.37
N HIS A 634 -23.47 -18.30 13.36
CA HIS A 634 -23.18 -19.37 14.30
C HIS A 634 -22.18 -18.99 15.39
N ASN A 635 -21.89 -17.69 15.57
CA ASN A 635 -21.04 -17.20 16.66
C ASN A 635 -19.63 -17.87 16.68
N LEU A 636 -19.04 -18.13 15.50
CA LEU A 636 -17.76 -18.82 15.37
C LEU A 636 -16.57 -17.87 15.59
N CYS A 637 -15.85 -18.08 16.69
CA CYS A 637 -14.67 -17.32 17.07
C CYS A 637 -13.73 -18.17 17.95
N TYR A 638 -12.45 -17.79 18.03
CA TYR A 638 -11.51 -18.38 18.99
C TYR A 638 -12.03 -18.30 20.43
N THR A 639 -12.67 -17.19 20.78
CA THR A 639 -13.18 -16.88 22.13
C THR A 639 -14.46 -17.62 22.49
N THR A 640 -15.15 -18.23 21.52
CA THR A 640 -16.41 -18.95 21.72
C THR A 640 -16.24 -20.46 21.60
N LEU A 641 -15.02 -20.92 21.29
CA LEU A 641 -14.71 -22.34 21.16
C LEU A 641 -14.85 -23.05 22.51
N LEU A 642 -15.74 -24.04 22.55
CA LEU A 642 -15.97 -24.90 23.71
C LEU A 642 -15.54 -26.34 23.40
N ASN A 643 -15.15 -27.06 24.45
CA ASN A 643 -14.94 -28.51 24.39
C ASN A 643 -15.87 -29.21 25.38
N LYS A 644 -16.04 -30.53 25.24
CA LYS A 644 -16.95 -31.34 26.07
C LYS A 644 -16.67 -31.23 27.58
N GLN A 645 -15.43 -30.97 27.99
CA GLN A 645 -15.06 -30.82 29.39
C GLN A 645 -15.52 -29.46 29.92
N SER A 646 -15.29 -28.38 29.16
CA SER A 646 -15.72 -27.03 29.50
C SER A 646 -17.24 -26.92 29.62
N ILE A 647 -17.99 -27.56 28.72
CA ILE A 647 -19.47 -27.54 28.75
C ILE A 647 -19.99 -28.15 30.06
N LYS A 648 -19.45 -29.31 30.45
CA LYS A 648 -19.78 -29.95 31.74
C LYS A 648 -19.39 -29.09 32.94
N ALA A 649 -18.19 -28.52 32.91
CA ALA A 649 -17.66 -27.69 34.00
C ALA A 649 -18.51 -26.42 34.21
N PHE A 650 -18.97 -25.80 33.13
CA PHE A 650 -19.82 -24.60 33.17
C PHE A 650 -21.33 -24.90 33.25
N GLN A 651 -21.72 -26.18 33.29
CA GLN A 651 -23.10 -26.64 33.37
C GLN A 651 -24.00 -26.19 32.21
N PHE A 652 -23.42 -25.99 31.02
CA PHE A 652 -24.17 -25.64 29.81
C PHE A 652 -25.00 -26.80 29.24
N ASP A 653 -24.85 -28.01 29.78
CA ASP A 653 -25.65 -29.20 29.43
C ASP A 653 -27.07 -29.18 30.04
N ARG A 654 -27.40 -28.21 30.90
CA ARG A 654 -28.70 -28.08 31.58
C ARG A 654 -29.51 -26.93 30.97
N GLY A 655 -29.98 -27.13 29.74
CA GLY A 655 -30.86 -26.21 29.01
C GLY A 655 -31.91 -26.97 28.25
#